data_AF-A0A8J3W0L6-F1
#
_entry.id   AF-A0A8J3W0L6-F1
#
_cell.length_a   1.000
_cell.length_b   1.000
_cell.length_c   1.000
_cell.angle_alpha   90.00
_cell.angle_beta   90.00
_cell.angle_gamma   90.00
#
_symmetry.space_group_name_H-M   'P 1'
#
loop_
_entity.id
_entity.type
_entity.pdbx_description
1 polymer ?
#
loop_
_entity_poly.entity_id
_entity_poly.type
_entity_poly.pdbx_seq_one_letter_code
_entity_poly.pdbx_strand_id
1 'polypeptide(L)'
;MRLRRRLAPLVATATMAAIAGIGLVGAPAAYAYDADDTVEIDILGINDFHGRLEANGQEAGAAALATAVRDMRAQNPNTIFAAAGDLIGASTFTSFIQQDNPTIDALNAAGLEVSAVGNHEFDRGYDDLVNRVIPRATWEYIGANVRVKKELQDRYKQLTESWVKEVDGVKVGFVGAVTEHLSELVTPAGISMLDILDIPRTVNEVADELKAKQGADIVVLLVHEGAASTRYESAVDPASDFGKIVNGVDKNFDAVISGHTHLSYDHKVPVKEWQDEKRPVTVRPVVSAGQYGYNLSKITFTYDRTKKQAVNVDSKIVPLTERQADGTWKPLYRPDPAAKAIVDGAVEVAKREGARKLGEITADFNRARQSNGTTENRGGESPLGSLVADAQLAGARTTDPSTEIAFMNPGGLRTDMKYRAQGKQDGTVTYKEAAEVQPFANTLVTMTLTGKQIVQVLEEQWQPEGASRPFLKLGVSKGLFYTYDPTAPKGRHITSVSLGGKPLDPAKSYRVVVNSFLASGGDNFSTLNEGADKRDTGQVDLQSMVTYLGENSPVAPDYAQRAIGVRFDAPQGGFKTGDPVTVNLSSLLFTTGEPKDEKVTATFAGQKVGTFAVDATAGASTDSTDEVGRATVEFAVPAAPARGGATSADLVITGETTGTAVTVAIPLAADTGPACTTTITGRHAGPLKVSSGVTCLNGAAVSGPVTVRKGASLHATGAVVSGPISASKAAGVSLNQTTVGGPVTVNGATDKLTILDSKVSGPVSLTNNRVADAPVVSGNRISGPLSCSGNSPAPTNNGKVNTVSGPRSGQCKGL
;
A
#
# COMPACT_ATOMS: atom_id res chain seq x y z
N MET A 1 6.22 58.53 -36.26
CA MET A 1 6.24 59.90 -36.83
C MET A 1 5.35 60.78 -35.95
N ARG A 2 5.93 61.79 -35.28
CA ARG A 2 5.40 63.11 -34.82
C ARG A 2 3.88 63.27 -34.57
N LEU A 3 3.35 64.02 -33.60
CA LEU A 3 3.81 64.81 -32.44
C LEU A 3 2.51 65.26 -31.72
N ARG A 4 2.61 65.54 -30.41
CA ARG A 4 1.58 66.17 -29.54
C ARG A 4 1.04 67.53 -30.05
N ARG A 5 -0.12 67.93 -29.50
CA ARG A 5 -0.50 69.23 -28.84
C ARG A 5 -2.04 69.37 -28.93
N ARG A 6 -2.82 70.00 -28.04
CA ARG A 6 -2.73 70.96 -26.90
C ARG A 6 -4.21 71.20 -26.47
N LEU A 7 -4.65 71.46 -25.24
CA LEU A 7 -4.65 72.73 -24.49
C LEU A 7 -5.73 72.61 -23.38
N ALA A 8 -5.51 73.20 -22.21
CA ALA A 8 -6.53 73.62 -21.23
C ALA A 8 -6.65 75.16 -21.26
N PRO A 9 -7.78 75.77 -20.83
CA PRO A 9 -7.86 76.47 -19.52
C PRO A 9 -9.27 76.36 -18.84
N LEU A 10 -9.44 76.26 -17.51
CA LEU A 10 -9.39 77.25 -16.40
C LEU A 10 -10.74 78.00 -16.10
N VAL A 11 -11.35 77.72 -14.92
CA VAL A 11 -11.94 78.66 -13.89
C VAL A 11 -13.24 79.43 -14.26
N ALA A 12 -14.27 79.72 -13.43
CA ALA A 12 -14.62 79.64 -12.00
C ALA A 12 -16.16 79.80 -11.84
N THR A 13 -16.74 79.39 -10.71
CA THR A 13 -17.48 80.30 -9.79
C THR A 13 -17.95 79.58 -8.52
N ALA A 14 -17.89 80.32 -7.41
CA ALA A 14 -18.01 79.87 -6.03
C ALA A 14 -19.42 80.06 -5.46
N THR A 15 -19.76 79.29 -4.41
CA THR A 15 -20.72 79.72 -3.38
C THR A 15 -20.32 79.16 -2.02
N MET A 16 -20.20 80.06 -1.02
CA MET A 16 -19.93 79.81 0.40
C MET A 16 -21.19 79.42 1.18
N ALA A 17 -21.04 78.58 2.21
CA ALA A 17 -21.54 78.73 3.60
C ALA A 17 -21.30 77.38 4.35
N ALA A 18 -20.25 77.25 5.18
CA ALA A 18 -20.17 77.53 6.61
C ALA A 18 -20.99 76.57 7.52
N ILE A 19 -20.30 75.75 8.34
CA ILE A 19 -20.38 75.70 9.83
C ILE A 19 -19.68 74.43 10.39
N ALA A 20 -18.71 74.69 11.28
CA ALA A 20 -18.24 73.97 12.47
C ALA A 20 -18.16 72.43 12.54
N GLY A 21 -16.97 71.96 12.92
CA GLY A 21 -16.76 70.62 13.52
C GLY A 21 -15.28 70.22 13.56
N ILE A 22 -14.48 70.86 14.41
CA ILE A 22 -13.14 70.37 14.74
C ILE A 22 -13.30 69.06 15.52
N GLY A 23 -13.18 67.94 14.82
CA GLY A 23 -12.90 66.64 15.40
C GLY A 23 -11.41 66.33 15.22
N LEU A 24 -10.63 66.54 16.28
CA LEU A 24 -9.31 65.91 16.39
C LEU A 24 -9.53 64.38 16.38
N VAL A 25 -9.35 63.74 15.24
CA VAL A 25 -9.06 62.31 15.21
C VAL A 25 -7.56 62.20 15.42
N GLY A 26 -7.17 61.88 16.67
CA GLY A 26 -5.79 61.55 16.98
C GLY A 26 -5.34 60.41 16.09
N ALA A 27 -4.38 60.67 15.22
CA ALA A 27 -3.58 59.60 14.62
C ALA A 27 -2.99 58.77 15.76
N PRO A 28 -3.00 57.43 15.71
CA PRO A 28 -2.27 56.65 16.69
C PRO A 28 -0.81 57.10 16.60
N ALA A 29 -0.25 57.48 17.74
CA ALA A 29 1.16 57.82 17.85
C ALA A 29 1.96 56.61 17.35
N ALA A 30 2.53 56.73 16.16
CA ALA A 30 3.65 55.89 15.76
C ALA A 30 4.74 56.21 16.77
N TYR A 31 5.00 55.30 17.70
CA TYR A 31 6.20 55.37 18.53
C TYR A 31 7.37 55.34 17.55
N ALA A 32 7.97 56.51 17.32
CA ALA A 32 9.25 56.61 16.65
C ALA A 32 10.26 55.96 17.61
N TYR A 33 10.61 54.71 17.33
CA TYR A 33 11.74 54.06 17.98
C TYR A 33 13.01 54.75 17.48
N ASP A 34 13.91 55.10 18.39
CA ASP A 34 15.23 55.59 18.01
C ASP A 34 15.96 54.46 17.30
N ALA A 35 16.32 54.67 16.04
CA ALA A 35 16.85 53.62 15.18
C ALA A 35 18.18 53.03 15.70
N ASP A 36 18.88 53.75 16.59
CA ASP A 36 20.12 53.31 17.22
C ASP A 36 19.92 52.24 18.32
N ASP A 37 18.72 52.11 18.91
CA ASP A 37 18.46 51.16 20.02
C ASP A 37 17.90 49.81 19.56
N THR A 38 17.43 49.72 18.31
CA THR A 38 16.84 48.51 17.74
C THR A 38 17.78 47.81 16.77
N VAL A 39 17.76 46.48 16.76
CA VAL A 39 18.48 45.66 15.78
C VAL A 39 17.53 44.70 15.06
N GLU A 40 17.72 44.53 13.76
CA GLU A 40 17.03 43.48 12.99
C GLU A 40 17.86 42.20 12.96
N ILE A 41 17.26 41.08 13.36
CA ILE A 41 17.87 39.75 13.38
C ILE A 41 17.05 38.82 12.51
N ASP A 42 17.71 38.21 11.53
CA ASP A 42 17.10 37.23 10.63
C ASP A 42 17.45 35.81 11.08
N ILE A 43 16.44 34.94 11.08
CA ILE A 43 16.61 33.50 11.24
C ILE A 43 16.09 32.84 9.97
N LEU A 44 17.02 32.21 9.24
CA LEU A 44 16.71 31.41 8.06
C LEU A 44 16.58 29.95 8.49
N GLY A 45 15.48 29.30 8.14
CA GLY A 45 15.16 27.93 8.52
C GLY A 45 15.01 27.02 7.30
N ILE A 46 15.60 25.83 7.36
CA ILE A 46 15.23 24.67 6.52
C ILE A 46 14.80 23.49 7.40
N ASN A 47 14.15 22.52 6.79
CA ASN A 47 13.82 21.23 7.39
C ASN A 47 13.70 20.21 6.25
N ASP A 48 13.87 18.93 6.57
CA ASP A 48 13.61 17.82 5.64
C ASP A 48 14.37 17.96 4.32
N PHE A 49 15.65 18.33 4.39
CA PHE A 49 16.50 18.49 3.20
C PHE A 49 16.84 17.15 2.56
N HIS A 50 16.95 16.09 3.38
CA HIS A 50 17.16 14.70 2.97
C HIS A 50 18.18 14.54 1.83
N GLY A 51 19.31 15.22 1.89
CA GLY A 51 20.36 15.11 0.88
C GLY A 51 19.99 15.40 -0.59
N ARG A 52 19.03 16.31 -0.86
CA ARG A 52 18.73 16.82 -2.23
C ARG A 52 19.83 17.76 -2.72
N LEU A 53 20.99 17.17 -3.02
CA LEU A 53 22.22 17.86 -3.43
C LEU A 53 22.08 18.58 -4.77
N GLU A 54 21.43 17.92 -5.74
CA GLU A 54 21.30 18.35 -7.12
C GLU A 54 19.96 19.08 -7.33
N ALA A 55 19.90 19.97 -8.32
CA ALA A 55 18.64 20.61 -8.71
C ALA A 55 17.82 19.63 -9.58
N ASN A 56 16.58 19.37 -9.19
CA ASN A 56 15.69 18.45 -9.89
C ASN A 56 14.21 18.80 -9.64
N GLY A 57 13.50 19.24 -10.68
CA GLY A 57 12.15 19.77 -10.51
C GLY A 57 12.14 20.95 -9.52
N GLN A 58 11.29 20.89 -8.50
CA GLN A 58 11.17 21.95 -7.50
C GLN A 58 12.37 21.99 -6.51
N GLU A 59 13.20 20.95 -6.47
CA GLU A 59 14.42 20.88 -5.66
C GLU A 59 15.44 21.89 -6.18
N ALA A 60 15.82 22.88 -5.36
CA ALA A 60 16.78 23.90 -5.78
C ALA A 60 18.23 23.37 -5.86
N GLY A 61 18.54 22.30 -5.12
CA GLY A 61 19.88 21.79 -4.91
C GLY A 61 20.70 22.61 -3.88
N ALA A 62 21.69 21.96 -3.28
CA ALA A 62 22.48 22.54 -2.19
C ALA A 62 23.25 23.82 -2.60
N ALA A 63 23.71 23.88 -3.85
CA ALA A 63 24.48 25.03 -4.34
C ALA A 63 23.63 26.30 -4.50
N ALA A 64 22.37 26.19 -4.92
CA ALA A 64 21.47 27.33 -5.01
C ALA A 64 21.05 27.80 -3.61
N LEU A 65 20.75 26.86 -2.70
CA LEU A 65 20.48 27.12 -1.28
C LEU A 65 21.62 27.91 -0.63
N ALA A 66 22.88 27.48 -0.83
CA ALA A 66 24.05 28.18 -0.29
C ALA A 66 24.14 29.65 -0.75
N THR A 67 23.87 29.92 -2.03
CA THR A 67 23.79 31.30 -2.53
C THR A 67 22.62 32.07 -1.92
N ALA A 68 21.45 31.45 -1.77
CA ALA A 68 20.29 32.10 -1.15
C ALA A 68 20.60 32.58 0.27
N VAL A 69 21.19 31.70 1.09
CA VAL A 69 21.62 32.01 2.46
C VAL A 69 22.68 33.11 2.45
N ARG A 70 23.70 33.00 1.59
CA ARG A 70 24.76 34.02 1.48
C ARG A 70 24.20 35.38 1.09
N ASP A 71 23.32 35.44 0.10
CA ASP A 71 22.77 36.69 -0.42
C ASP A 71 21.82 37.35 0.61
N MET A 72 21.08 36.56 1.40
CA MET A 72 20.28 37.08 2.52
C MET A 72 21.16 37.56 3.69
N ARG A 73 22.20 36.81 4.05
CA ARG A 73 23.18 37.22 5.08
C ARG A 73 23.98 38.47 4.66
N ALA A 74 24.15 38.71 3.36
CA ALA A 74 24.73 39.95 2.85
C ALA A 74 23.77 41.16 2.94
N GLN A 75 22.45 40.93 2.90
CA GLN A 75 21.44 41.97 3.12
C GLN A 75 21.30 42.33 4.59
N ASN A 76 21.36 41.33 5.48
CA ASN A 76 21.40 41.53 6.93
C ASN A 76 22.52 40.68 7.57
N PRO A 77 23.64 41.29 8.01
CA PRO A 77 24.72 40.57 8.68
C PRO A 77 24.31 39.84 9.96
N ASN A 78 23.22 40.27 10.62
CA ASN A 78 22.65 39.63 11.80
C ASN A 78 21.73 38.46 11.42
N THR A 79 22.20 37.60 10.51
CA THR A 79 21.46 36.43 10.03
C THR A 79 22.03 35.14 10.62
N ILE A 80 21.17 34.31 11.19
CA ILE A 80 21.47 32.95 11.65
C ILE A 80 20.83 31.95 10.70
N PHE A 81 21.59 30.98 10.21
CA PHE A 81 21.05 29.87 9.42
C PHE A 81 20.88 28.62 10.30
N ALA A 82 19.63 28.17 10.44
CA ALA A 82 19.22 27.08 11.31
C ALA A 82 18.41 26.02 10.56
N ALA A 83 18.27 24.84 11.17
CA ALA A 83 17.47 23.76 10.62
C ALA A 83 16.67 22.98 11.68
N ALA A 84 15.55 22.39 11.26
CA ALA A 84 14.70 21.57 12.13
C ALA A 84 14.77 20.08 11.78
N GLY A 85 15.96 19.53 11.55
CA GLY A 85 16.18 18.08 11.37
C GLY A 85 15.90 17.54 9.97
N ASP A 86 16.17 16.24 9.79
CA ASP A 86 16.09 15.46 8.55
C ASP A 86 16.86 16.10 7.39
N LEU A 87 18.11 16.45 7.70
CA LEU A 87 19.04 16.97 6.71
C LEU A 87 19.63 15.83 5.87
N ILE A 88 19.83 14.68 6.50
CA ILE A 88 20.32 13.43 5.93
C ILE A 88 19.24 12.33 6.01
N GLY A 89 19.52 11.13 5.50
CA GLY A 89 18.54 10.04 5.42
C GLY A 89 17.37 10.35 4.48
N ALA A 90 16.60 9.32 4.11
CA ALA A 90 15.69 9.37 2.95
C ALA A 90 16.31 9.96 1.68
N SER A 91 17.64 9.89 1.52
CA SER A 91 18.36 10.71 0.55
C SER A 91 18.33 10.18 -0.88
N THR A 92 18.48 11.08 -1.84
CA THR A 92 18.71 10.69 -3.24
C THR A 92 20.02 9.91 -3.38
N PHE A 93 20.12 9.12 -4.45
CA PHE A 93 21.22 8.16 -4.64
C PHE A 93 22.62 8.75 -4.45
N THR A 94 22.86 9.96 -4.97
CA THR A 94 24.14 10.65 -4.89
C THR A 94 24.61 10.82 -3.45
N SER A 95 23.71 11.20 -2.54
CA SER A 95 23.98 11.35 -1.12
C SER A 95 24.02 10.00 -0.42
N PHE A 96 23.00 9.18 -0.66
CA PHE A 96 22.80 7.86 -0.05
C PHE A 96 24.03 6.95 -0.18
N ILE A 97 24.59 6.82 -1.39
CA ILE A 97 25.72 5.91 -1.67
C ILE A 97 27.01 6.33 -0.94
N GLN A 98 27.05 7.57 -0.46
CA GLN A 98 28.17 8.16 0.28
C GLN A 98 27.85 8.37 1.76
N GLN A 99 26.79 7.72 2.26
CA GLN A 99 26.34 7.82 3.65
C GLN A 99 26.03 9.26 4.06
N ASP A 100 25.54 10.07 3.12
CA ASP A 100 25.17 11.48 3.31
C ASP A 100 26.30 12.44 3.70
N ASN A 101 27.55 11.99 3.67
CA ASN A 101 28.71 12.85 3.90
C ASN A 101 28.73 14.10 2.98
N PRO A 102 28.39 14.01 1.67
CA PRO A 102 28.38 15.20 0.82
C PRO A 102 27.28 16.19 1.16
N THR A 103 26.17 15.74 1.76
CA THR A 103 25.11 16.63 2.26
C THR A 103 25.60 17.43 3.44
N ILE A 104 26.26 16.78 4.39
CA ILE A 104 26.88 17.46 5.51
C ILE A 104 27.89 18.49 5.02
N ASP A 105 28.75 18.13 4.07
CA ASP A 105 29.74 19.05 3.50
C ASP A 105 29.09 20.24 2.78
N ALA A 106 28.03 20.01 2.01
CA ALA A 106 27.35 21.07 1.28
C ALA A 106 26.63 22.06 2.22
N LEU A 107 26.05 21.57 3.32
CA LEU A 107 25.43 22.41 4.35
C LEU A 107 26.47 23.14 5.22
N ASN A 108 27.63 22.52 5.48
CA ASN A 108 28.79 23.22 6.05
C ASN A 108 29.19 24.40 5.16
N ALA A 109 29.28 24.20 3.84
CA ALA A 109 29.61 25.24 2.87
C ALA A 109 28.52 26.33 2.74
N ALA A 110 27.25 25.96 2.94
CA ALA A 110 26.14 26.91 3.03
C ALA A 110 26.16 27.75 4.32
N GLY A 111 26.95 27.33 5.31
CA GLY A 111 27.12 28.02 6.59
C GLY A 111 25.92 27.82 7.52
N LEU A 112 25.42 26.58 7.60
CA LEU A 112 24.48 26.15 8.65
C LEU A 112 25.17 26.24 10.01
N GLU A 113 24.44 26.70 11.02
CA GLU A 113 25.02 27.01 12.34
C GLU A 113 24.45 26.15 13.46
N VAL A 114 23.17 25.79 13.36
CA VAL A 114 22.49 24.93 14.34
C VAL A 114 21.39 24.11 13.67
N SER A 115 21.20 22.88 14.10
CA SER A 115 20.07 22.05 13.69
C SER A 115 19.51 21.25 14.85
N ALA A 116 18.18 21.13 14.94
CA ALA A 116 17.62 20.00 15.65
C ALA A 116 18.03 18.68 14.97
N VAL A 117 18.09 17.59 15.72
CA VAL A 117 18.05 16.25 15.13
C VAL A 117 16.61 15.93 14.71
N GLY A 118 16.45 15.35 13.53
CA GLY A 118 15.23 14.71 13.06
C GLY A 118 15.32 13.19 13.18
N ASN A 119 14.29 12.46 12.75
CA ASN A 119 14.29 11.01 12.87
C ASN A 119 15.31 10.36 11.93
N HIS A 120 15.53 10.91 10.73
CA HIS A 120 16.44 10.34 9.75
C HIS A 120 17.92 10.51 10.09
N GLU A 121 18.27 11.41 11.01
CA GLU A 121 19.60 11.42 11.64
C GLU A 121 19.91 10.12 12.42
N PHE A 122 18.88 9.34 12.80
CA PHE A 122 19.00 8.07 13.53
C PHE A 122 18.82 6.83 12.63
N ASP A 123 18.70 6.96 11.30
CA ASP A 123 18.50 5.83 10.38
C ASP A 123 19.55 4.72 10.54
N ARG A 124 20.80 5.12 10.81
CA ARG A 124 21.95 4.23 11.02
C ARG A 124 22.28 4.01 12.51
N GLY A 125 21.38 4.43 13.40
CA GLY A 125 21.50 4.33 14.85
C GLY A 125 22.26 5.49 15.49
N TYR A 126 22.12 5.59 16.82
CA TYR A 126 22.68 6.69 17.60
C TYR A 126 24.21 6.73 17.57
N ASP A 127 24.86 5.57 17.47
CA ASP A 127 26.32 5.49 17.34
C ASP A 127 26.83 6.16 16.06
N ASP A 128 26.12 6.01 14.95
CA ASP A 128 26.47 6.65 13.68
C ASP A 128 26.30 8.18 13.78
N LEU A 129 25.21 8.62 14.40
CA LEU A 129 24.95 10.04 14.65
C LEU A 129 26.09 10.69 15.44
N VAL A 130 26.44 10.14 16.61
CA VAL A 130 27.42 10.79 17.51
C VAL A 130 28.88 10.61 17.12
N ASN A 131 29.21 9.57 16.34
CA ASN A 131 30.59 9.26 15.98
C ASN A 131 30.97 9.55 14.53
N ARG A 132 30.00 9.72 13.61
CA ARG A 132 30.27 10.04 12.20
C ARG A 132 29.60 11.33 11.75
N VAL A 133 28.30 11.49 12.02
CA VAL A 133 27.52 12.64 11.52
C VAL A 133 27.91 13.93 12.26
N ILE A 134 27.75 13.95 13.59
CA ILE A 134 28.05 15.12 14.43
C ILE A 134 29.52 15.57 14.26
N PRO A 135 30.53 14.67 14.29
CA PRO A 135 31.92 15.09 14.10
C PRO A 135 32.26 15.68 12.73
N ARG A 136 31.42 15.45 11.70
CA ARG A 136 31.61 16.01 10.35
C ARG A 136 30.87 17.33 10.16
N ALA A 137 29.77 17.53 10.88
CA ALA A 137 29.02 18.77 10.87
C ALA A 137 29.83 19.91 11.51
N THR A 138 29.89 21.07 10.86
CA THR A 138 30.46 22.30 11.45
C THR A 138 29.43 23.10 12.24
N TRP A 139 28.17 22.66 12.24
CA TRP A 139 27.08 23.21 13.03
C TRP A 139 26.84 22.39 14.29
N GLU A 140 26.14 22.96 15.27
CA GLU A 140 25.72 22.25 16.47
C GLU A 140 24.43 21.47 16.22
N TYR A 141 24.44 20.16 16.46
CA TYR A 141 23.21 19.37 16.54
C TYR A 141 22.64 19.42 17.96
N ILE A 142 21.35 19.72 18.07
CA ILE A 142 20.64 19.83 19.34
C ILE A 142 19.43 18.90 19.43
N GLY A 143 19.17 18.35 20.62
CA GLY A 143 18.08 17.40 20.86
C GLY A 143 17.78 17.22 22.34
N ALA A 144 17.13 18.21 22.96
CA ALA A 144 16.85 18.27 24.39
C ALA A 144 16.05 17.07 24.91
N ASN A 145 15.11 16.56 24.12
CA ASN A 145 14.26 15.45 24.51
C ASN A 145 14.86 14.06 24.21
N VAL A 146 16.12 13.99 23.78
CA VAL A 146 16.86 12.75 23.54
C VAL A 146 17.86 12.54 24.68
N ARG A 147 17.59 11.61 25.58
CA ARG A 147 18.43 11.38 26.76
C ARG A 147 19.10 10.01 26.72
N VAL A 148 20.41 9.97 26.88
CA VAL A 148 21.11 8.70 27.12
C VAL A 148 20.72 8.19 28.50
N LYS A 149 20.27 6.94 28.57
CA LYS A 149 19.91 6.25 29.82
C LYS A 149 21.04 6.37 30.83
N LYS A 150 20.70 6.63 32.09
CA LYS A 150 21.66 6.98 33.15
C LYS A 150 22.80 5.97 33.28
N GLU A 151 22.48 4.69 33.22
CA GLU A 151 23.43 3.58 33.31
C GLU A 151 24.34 3.41 32.07
N LEU A 152 24.07 4.15 30.99
CA LEU A 152 24.81 4.12 29.73
C LEU A 152 25.57 5.42 29.43
N GLN A 153 25.49 6.44 30.29
CA GLN A 153 26.13 7.75 30.07
C GLN A 153 27.67 7.69 30.05
N ASP A 154 28.28 6.69 30.70
CA ASP A 154 29.73 6.47 30.62
C ASP A 154 30.18 5.91 29.25
N ARG A 155 29.23 5.38 28.46
CA ARG A 155 29.50 4.69 27.19
C ARG A 155 29.07 5.48 25.97
N TYR A 156 27.98 6.24 26.09
CA TYR A 156 27.40 7.00 24.99
C TYR A 156 27.37 8.49 25.33
N LYS A 157 27.75 9.31 24.35
CA LYS A 157 27.72 10.76 24.50
C LYS A 157 26.27 11.25 24.52
N GLN A 158 25.96 12.15 25.45
CA GLN A 158 24.69 12.88 25.47
C GLN A 158 24.67 13.94 24.37
N LEU A 159 23.54 14.12 23.68
CA LEU A 159 23.37 15.23 22.74
C LEU A 159 23.31 16.56 23.48
N THR A 160 23.83 17.60 22.85
CA THR A 160 23.62 18.99 23.29
C THR A 160 22.13 19.30 23.26
N GLU A 161 21.60 19.95 24.30
CA GLU A 161 20.16 20.24 24.41
C GLU A 161 19.80 21.57 23.73
N SER A 162 20.73 22.53 23.77
CA SER A 162 20.55 23.89 23.28
C SER A 162 21.84 24.55 22.83
N TRP A 163 21.73 25.60 22.00
CA TRP A 163 22.85 26.38 21.49
C TRP A 163 22.51 27.88 21.50
N VAL A 164 23.49 28.74 21.79
CA VAL A 164 23.27 30.20 21.88
C VAL A 164 24.30 30.93 21.02
N LYS A 165 23.85 31.93 20.27
CA LYS A 165 24.70 32.86 19.52
C LYS A 165 24.37 34.30 19.86
N GLU A 166 25.40 35.10 20.08
CA GLU A 166 25.26 36.55 20.22
C GLU A 166 25.39 37.22 18.84
N VAL A 167 24.43 38.09 18.51
CA VAL A 167 24.42 38.92 17.30
C VAL A 167 24.12 40.36 17.69
N ASP A 168 25.07 41.26 17.45
CA ASP A 168 24.97 42.70 17.74
C ASP A 168 24.45 43.02 19.17
N GLY A 169 24.97 42.28 20.15
CA GLY A 169 24.63 42.42 21.57
C GLY A 169 23.34 41.74 22.01
N VAL A 170 22.69 40.95 21.14
CA VAL A 170 21.48 40.17 21.44
C VAL A 170 21.81 38.68 21.41
N LYS A 171 21.48 37.96 22.48
CA LYS A 171 21.69 36.51 22.57
C LYS A 171 20.48 35.74 22.06
N VAL A 172 20.64 35.03 20.95
CA VAL A 172 19.62 34.15 20.37
C VAL A 172 19.92 32.71 20.77
N GLY A 173 19.04 32.12 21.57
CA GLY A 173 19.09 30.73 22.00
C GLY A 173 18.21 29.83 21.13
N PHE A 174 18.66 28.60 20.93
CA PHE A 174 17.96 27.56 20.20
C PHE A 174 17.84 26.32 21.08
N VAL A 175 16.64 25.74 21.18
CA VAL A 175 16.38 24.47 21.86
C VAL A 175 15.93 23.46 20.81
N GLY A 176 16.49 22.26 20.85
CA GLY A 176 16.21 21.21 19.86
C GLY A 176 15.25 20.16 20.39
N ALA A 177 14.37 19.64 19.54
CA ALA A 177 13.59 18.44 19.87
C ALA A 177 13.29 17.61 18.62
N VAL A 178 13.15 16.30 18.80
CA VAL A 178 12.71 15.33 17.78
C VAL A 178 11.41 14.69 18.21
N THR A 179 10.56 14.29 17.26
CA THR A 179 9.28 13.62 17.54
C THR A 179 9.39 12.52 18.61
N GLU A 180 8.40 12.47 19.51
CA GLU A 180 8.29 11.45 20.56
C GLU A 180 8.09 10.04 19.98
N HIS A 181 7.69 9.95 18.71
CA HIS A 181 7.48 8.71 17.98
C HIS A 181 8.76 8.10 17.40
N LEU A 182 9.95 8.63 17.70
CA LEU A 182 11.21 8.16 17.12
C LEU A 182 11.38 6.63 17.14
N SER A 183 10.96 5.95 18.21
CA SER A 183 11.05 4.49 18.33
C SER A 183 10.21 3.68 17.33
N GLU A 184 9.27 4.34 16.68
CA GLU A 184 8.41 3.78 15.64
C GLU A 184 8.99 4.01 14.24
N LEU A 185 9.89 4.99 14.12
CA LEU A 185 10.43 5.52 12.86
C LEU A 185 11.82 5.02 12.53
N VAL A 186 12.54 4.42 13.48
CA VAL A 186 13.88 3.88 13.24
C VAL A 186 14.05 2.50 13.84
N THR A 187 15.12 1.81 13.48
CA THR A 187 15.40 0.47 13.99
C THR A 187 15.56 0.49 15.52
N PRO A 188 14.72 -0.21 16.30
CA PRO A 188 14.71 -0.11 17.77
C PRO A 188 16.07 -0.45 18.42
N ALA A 189 16.82 -1.38 17.83
CA ALA A 189 18.15 -1.73 18.32
C ALA A 189 19.13 -0.55 18.28
N GLY A 190 19.05 0.29 17.24
CA GLY A 190 19.96 1.43 17.00
C GLY A 190 19.77 2.60 17.97
N ILE A 191 18.67 2.64 18.71
CA ILE A 191 18.34 3.71 19.68
C ILE A 191 18.03 3.16 21.08
N SER A 192 18.27 1.87 21.33
CA SER A 192 17.92 1.20 22.59
C SER A 192 18.54 1.82 23.85
N MET A 193 19.61 2.61 23.69
CA MET A 193 20.32 3.35 24.72
C MET A 193 19.65 4.68 25.13
N LEU A 194 18.60 5.10 24.42
CA LEU A 194 17.96 6.41 24.58
C LEU A 194 16.62 6.29 25.32
N ASP A 195 16.32 7.31 26.12
CA ASP A 195 14.98 7.66 26.56
C ASP A 195 14.54 8.89 25.78
N ILE A 196 13.40 8.80 25.10
CA ILE A 196 12.77 9.93 24.40
C ILE A 196 11.74 10.53 25.35
N LEU A 197 11.89 11.83 25.62
CA LEU A 197 11.15 12.55 26.64
C LEU A 197 10.02 13.38 26.05
N ASP A 198 9.05 13.72 26.91
CA ASP A 198 7.99 14.68 26.59
C ASP A 198 8.60 16.02 26.14
N ILE A 199 8.24 16.45 24.94
CA ILE A 199 8.81 17.64 24.29
C ILE A 199 8.44 18.89 25.08
N PRO A 200 7.15 19.26 25.29
CA PRO A 200 6.79 20.53 25.93
C PRO A 200 7.48 20.71 27.28
N ARG A 201 7.45 19.68 28.13
CA ARG A 201 8.10 19.75 29.44
C ARG A 201 9.60 19.97 29.30
N THR A 202 10.28 19.15 28.51
CA THR A 202 11.74 19.16 28.44
C THR A 202 12.26 20.45 27.81
N VAL A 203 11.63 20.93 26.74
CA VAL A 203 12.11 22.16 26.07
C VAL A 203 11.84 23.40 26.91
N ASN A 204 10.75 23.46 27.68
CA ASN A 204 10.49 24.55 28.62
C ASN A 204 11.54 24.56 29.74
N GLU A 205 11.88 23.40 30.32
CA GLU A 205 12.96 23.29 31.32
C GLU A 205 14.29 23.86 30.76
N VAL A 206 14.67 23.51 29.53
CA VAL A 206 15.90 24.01 28.89
C VAL A 206 15.82 25.51 28.54
N ALA A 207 14.65 26.01 28.10
CA ALA A 207 14.46 27.43 27.82
C ALA A 207 14.60 28.30 29.08
N ASP A 208 14.06 27.84 30.21
CA ASP A 208 14.25 28.49 31.51
C ASP A 208 15.73 28.55 31.87
N GLU A 209 16.50 27.49 31.63
CA GLU A 209 17.95 27.50 31.87
C GLU A 209 18.69 28.50 30.96
N LEU A 210 18.33 28.57 29.67
CA LEU A 210 18.91 29.54 28.73
C LEU A 210 18.64 30.98 29.19
N LYS A 211 17.41 31.29 29.58
CA LYS A 211 17.02 32.62 30.08
C LYS A 211 17.73 32.95 31.39
N ALA A 212 17.70 32.04 32.37
CA ALA A 212 18.21 32.29 33.71
C ALA A 212 19.74 32.28 33.82
N LYS A 213 20.42 31.35 33.14
CA LYS A 213 21.87 31.12 33.28
C LYS A 213 22.68 31.74 32.15
N GLN A 214 22.18 31.71 30.92
CA GLN A 214 22.92 32.16 29.74
C GLN A 214 22.50 33.56 29.27
N GLY A 215 21.36 34.06 29.75
CA GLY A 215 20.83 35.38 29.45
C GLY A 215 20.28 35.49 28.02
N ALA A 216 19.65 34.44 27.50
CA ALA A 216 19.10 34.45 26.15
C ALA A 216 17.98 35.49 26.01
N ASP A 217 18.14 36.41 25.06
CA ASP A 217 17.20 37.48 24.75
C ASP A 217 16.02 36.96 23.91
N ILE A 218 16.33 36.18 22.87
CA ILE A 218 15.36 35.51 21.99
C ILE A 218 15.56 34.00 22.12
N VAL A 219 14.49 33.21 22.23
CA VAL A 219 14.58 31.73 22.23
C VAL A 219 13.74 31.14 21.10
N VAL A 220 14.34 30.27 20.30
CA VAL A 220 13.68 29.59 19.18
C VAL A 220 13.67 28.09 19.43
N LEU A 221 12.51 27.47 19.28
CA LEU A 221 12.40 26.02 19.24
C LEU A 221 12.67 25.54 17.81
N LEU A 222 13.66 24.68 17.65
CA LEU A 222 13.85 23.86 16.45
C LEU A 222 13.27 22.47 16.78
N VAL A 223 12.14 22.11 16.18
CA VAL A 223 11.44 20.86 16.49
C VAL A 223 11.20 20.05 15.23
N HIS A 224 11.63 18.79 15.25
CA HIS A 224 11.33 17.84 14.19
C HIS A 224 10.02 17.09 14.48
N GLU A 225 8.94 17.86 14.43
CA GLU A 225 7.54 17.46 14.50
C GLU A 225 6.73 18.53 13.75
N GLY A 226 5.53 18.22 13.25
CA GLY A 226 4.78 19.19 12.44
C GLY A 226 3.27 18.94 12.34
N ALA A 227 2.57 19.93 11.78
CA ALA A 227 1.12 19.86 11.60
C ALA A 227 0.72 18.80 10.57
N ALA A 228 -0.39 18.09 10.80
CA ALA A 228 -0.93 17.10 9.87
C ALA A 228 -1.48 17.70 8.55
N SER A 229 -1.70 19.02 8.50
CA SER A 229 -2.08 19.76 7.29
C SER A 229 -1.58 21.21 7.36
N THR A 230 -1.63 21.94 6.23
CA THR A 230 -1.22 23.35 6.16
C THR A 230 -2.22 24.33 6.80
N ARG A 231 -3.31 23.81 7.38
CA ARG A 231 -4.34 24.63 8.04
C ARG A 231 -3.88 25.01 9.44
N TYR A 232 -4.13 26.26 9.82
CA TYR A 232 -3.81 26.77 11.15
C TYR A 232 -4.39 25.90 12.27
N GLU A 233 -5.64 25.47 12.13
CA GLU A 233 -6.33 24.64 13.12
C GLU A 233 -5.62 23.31 13.37
N SER A 234 -4.96 22.77 12.35
CA SER A 234 -4.18 21.54 12.46
C SER A 234 -2.88 21.72 13.25
N ALA A 235 -2.30 22.93 13.23
CA ALA A 235 -1.08 23.24 13.96
C ALA A 235 -1.33 23.52 15.45
N VAL A 236 -2.57 23.88 15.82
CA VAL A 236 -2.95 24.22 17.20
C VAL A 236 -3.95 23.25 17.81
N ASP A 237 -4.27 22.14 17.13
CA ASP A 237 -5.20 21.13 17.64
C ASP A 237 -4.59 20.43 18.88
N PRO A 238 -5.15 20.61 20.09
CA PRO A 238 -4.60 20.02 21.31
C PRO A 238 -4.66 18.48 21.33
N ALA A 239 -5.41 17.85 20.44
CA ALA A 239 -5.43 16.40 20.29
C ALA A 239 -4.24 15.86 19.47
N SER A 240 -3.67 16.68 18.59
CA SER A 240 -2.51 16.33 17.76
C SER A 240 -1.19 16.47 18.51
N ASP A 241 -0.17 15.71 18.12
CA ASP A 241 1.15 15.77 18.79
C ASP A 241 1.83 17.12 18.62
N PHE A 242 1.82 17.67 17.40
CA PHE A 242 2.34 19.02 17.17
C PHE A 242 1.54 20.12 17.89
N GLY A 243 0.22 20.01 17.94
CA GLY A 243 -0.60 20.98 18.67
C GLY A 243 -0.36 20.94 20.19
N LYS A 244 -0.06 19.78 20.77
CA LYS A 244 0.39 19.69 22.18
C LYS A 244 1.71 20.45 22.39
N ILE A 245 2.63 20.39 21.43
CA ILE A 245 3.89 21.15 21.45
C ILE A 245 3.61 22.65 21.37
N VAL A 246 2.91 23.10 20.32
CA VAL A 246 2.64 24.53 20.08
C VAL A 246 1.89 25.18 21.24
N ASN A 247 0.92 24.48 21.83
CA ASN A 247 0.16 24.97 22.98
C ASN A 247 0.88 24.77 24.32
N GLY A 248 1.83 23.83 24.40
CA GLY A 248 2.53 23.46 25.63
C GLY A 248 3.84 24.20 25.86
N VAL A 249 4.44 24.77 24.82
CA VAL A 249 5.64 25.61 24.95
C VAL A 249 5.30 26.98 25.53
N ASP A 250 5.96 27.32 26.62
CA ASP A 250 5.63 28.51 27.40
C ASP A 250 6.06 29.82 26.72
N LYS A 251 5.75 30.95 27.36
CA LYS A 251 6.03 32.31 26.86
C LYS A 251 7.51 32.63 26.60
N ASN A 252 8.46 31.80 27.01
CA ASN A 252 9.89 32.03 26.79
C ASN A 252 10.30 31.81 25.33
N PHE A 253 9.56 30.99 24.58
CA PHE A 253 9.82 30.74 23.17
C PHE A 253 9.25 31.86 22.29
N ASP A 254 10.10 32.55 21.57
CA ASP A 254 9.74 33.66 20.67
C ASP A 254 9.33 33.18 19.27
N ALA A 255 9.80 32.00 18.84
CA ALA A 255 9.40 31.34 17.58
C ALA A 255 9.55 29.81 17.64
N VAL A 256 8.86 29.12 16.72
CA VAL A 256 8.99 27.68 16.45
C VAL A 256 9.28 27.46 14.98
N ILE A 257 10.36 26.75 14.67
CA ILE A 257 10.68 26.24 13.34
C ILE A 257 10.50 24.72 13.39
N SER A 258 9.64 24.22 12.51
CA SER A 258 9.12 22.84 12.52
C SER A 258 9.47 22.07 11.24
N GLY A 259 9.39 20.74 11.30
CA GLY A 259 9.73 19.82 10.20
C GLY A 259 8.85 18.57 10.16
N HIS A 260 9.41 17.44 9.73
CA HIS A 260 8.86 16.07 9.77
C HIS A 260 7.73 15.78 8.78
N THR A 261 6.75 16.67 8.72
CA THR A 261 5.51 16.50 7.94
C THR A 261 5.61 16.96 6.49
N HIS A 262 6.75 17.54 6.10
CA HIS A 262 7.05 18.03 4.73
C HIS A 262 6.14 19.16 4.23
N LEU A 263 5.34 19.76 5.10
CA LEU A 263 4.39 20.81 4.75
C LEU A 263 5.02 22.19 4.88
N SER A 264 4.66 23.10 3.97
CA SER A 264 5.06 24.50 4.07
C SER A 264 3.93 25.35 4.63
N TYR A 265 4.19 26.03 5.74
CA TYR A 265 3.24 26.92 6.40
C TYR A 265 3.96 28.02 7.19
N ASP A 266 3.24 29.12 7.38
CA ASP A 266 3.66 30.27 8.16
C ASP A 266 2.48 30.75 9.00
N HIS A 267 2.45 30.32 10.26
CA HIS A 267 1.38 30.59 11.19
C HIS A 267 1.82 31.62 12.23
N LYS A 268 0.87 32.48 12.64
CA LYS A 268 1.05 33.44 13.74
C LYS A 268 0.14 33.01 14.89
N VAL A 269 0.72 32.38 15.91
CA VAL A 269 -0.01 31.80 17.04
C VAL A 269 -0.06 32.81 18.19
N PRO A 270 -1.25 33.25 18.66
CA PRO A 270 -1.34 34.14 19.82
C PRO A 270 -0.74 33.54 21.08
N VAL A 271 0.05 34.32 21.83
CA VAL A 271 0.57 33.92 23.14
C VAL A 271 -0.14 34.73 24.22
N LYS A 272 -0.94 34.05 25.04
CA LYS A 272 -1.84 34.68 26.01
C LYS A 272 -1.06 35.51 27.04
N GLU A 273 0.05 34.99 27.54
CA GLU A 273 0.89 35.64 28.53
C GLU A 273 1.49 36.93 27.98
N TRP A 274 1.89 36.96 26.70
CA TRP A 274 2.41 38.18 26.07
C TRP A 274 1.32 39.25 25.90
N GLN A 275 0.08 38.85 25.64
CA GLN A 275 -1.07 39.76 25.60
C GLN A 275 -1.38 40.33 26.98
N ASP A 276 -1.40 39.47 28.00
CA ASP A 276 -1.64 39.84 29.39
C ASP A 276 -0.54 40.80 29.91
N GLU A 277 0.72 40.57 29.50
CA GLU A 277 1.87 41.45 29.75
C GLU A 277 1.91 42.72 28.88
N LYS A 278 1.01 42.83 27.89
CA LYS A 278 0.94 43.95 26.94
C LYS A 278 2.27 44.16 26.18
N ARG A 279 2.93 43.06 25.81
CA ARG A 279 4.13 43.10 24.95
C ARG A 279 3.77 43.71 23.59
N PRO A 280 4.70 44.40 22.89
CA PRO A 280 4.46 44.88 21.54
C PRO A 280 4.18 43.74 20.55
N VAL A 281 4.90 42.62 20.71
CA VAL A 281 4.67 41.37 19.98
C VAL A 281 3.81 40.44 20.84
N THR A 282 2.68 40.01 20.29
CA THR A 282 1.69 39.15 20.98
C THR A 282 1.40 37.84 20.25
N VAL A 283 2.09 37.59 19.15
CA VAL A 283 1.98 36.37 18.34
C VAL A 283 3.36 35.76 18.13
N ARG A 284 3.43 34.44 18.18
CA ARG A 284 4.59 33.60 17.93
C ARG A 284 4.55 33.06 16.51
N PRO A 285 5.59 33.25 15.69
CA PRO A 285 5.72 32.55 14.42
C PRO A 285 5.90 31.05 14.65
N VAL A 286 5.12 30.25 13.94
CA VAL A 286 5.25 28.79 13.84
C VAL A 286 5.35 28.44 12.36
N VAL A 287 6.56 28.09 11.91
CA VAL A 287 6.88 28.00 10.48
C VAL A 287 7.47 26.64 10.11
N SER A 288 7.24 26.23 8.86
CA SER A 288 7.96 25.12 8.22
C SER A 288 8.21 25.45 6.74
N ALA A 289 9.40 25.12 6.25
CA ALA A 289 9.83 25.42 4.88
C ALA A 289 9.34 24.40 3.84
N GLY A 290 8.57 23.38 4.25
CA GLY A 290 8.21 22.26 3.39
C GLY A 290 9.27 21.17 3.44
N GLN A 291 9.94 20.90 2.32
CA GLN A 291 10.91 19.81 2.20
C GLN A 291 11.92 20.09 1.08
N TYR A 292 12.99 19.29 1.03
CA TYR A 292 13.87 19.06 -0.13
C TYR A 292 14.56 20.32 -0.68
N GLY A 293 14.68 21.37 0.14
CA GLY A 293 15.19 22.66 -0.31
C GLY A 293 14.28 23.36 -1.33
N TYR A 294 12.96 23.20 -1.20
CA TYR A 294 11.98 23.95 -1.99
C TYR A 294 11.92 25.42 -1.57
N ASN A 295 12.00 25.67 -0.25
CA ASN A 295 11.89 27.00 0.33
C ASN A 295 12.87 27.20 1.48
N LEU A 296 12.99 28.45 1.93
CA LEU A 296 13.54 28.87 3.21
C LEU A 296 12.42 29.49 4.05
N SER A 297 12.31 29.12 5.32
CA SER A 297 11.61 29.96 6.27
C SER A 297 12.49 31.17 6.60
N LYS A 298 11.93 32.38 6.63
CA LYS A 298 12.63 33.58 7.10
C LYS A 298 11.79 34.23 8.20
N ILE A 299 12.35 34.30 9.40
CA ILE A 299 11.80 35.06 10.52
C ILE A 299 12.70 36.27 10.76
N THR A 300 12.12 37.46 10.84
CA THR A 300 12.84 38.71 11.12
C THR A 300 12.31 39.30 12.42
N PHE A 301 13.17 39.36 13.43
CA PHE A 301 12.89 40.06 14.69
C PHE A 301 13.45 41.48 14.63
N THR A 302 12.66 42.47 15.05
CA THR A 302 13.19 43.78 15.44
C THR A 302 13.27 43.79 16.96
N TYR A 303 14.48 43.81 17.50
CA TYR A 303 14.75 43.71 18.93
C TYR A 303 15.24 45.04 19.50
N ASP A 304 14.58 45.53 20.56
CA ASP A 304 14.99 46.74 21.29
C ASP A 304 15.95 46.32 22.42
N ARG A 305 17.22 46.72 22.28
CA ARG A 305 18.31 46.34 23.20
C ARG A 305 18.15 46.97 24.58
N THR A 306 17.54 48.15 24.65
CA THR A 306 17.29 48.89 25.89
C THR A 306 16.14 48.25 26.68
N LYS A 307 15.05 47.90 25.99
CA LYS A 307 13.89 47.22 26.60
C LYS A 307 14.12 45.73 26.81
N LYS A 308 15.15 45.16 26.18
CA LYS A 308 15.42 43.71 26.12
C LYS A 308 14.18 42.93 25.68
N GLN A 309 13.62 43.35 24.55
CA GLN A 309 12.36 42.80 24.05
C GLN A 309 12.23 42.95 22.54
N ALA A 310 11.67 41.92 21.89
CA ALA A 310 11.20 42.02 20.52
C ALA A 310 10.02 43.00 20.42
N VAL A 311 10.18 44.03 19.60
CA VAL A 311 9.15 45.05 19.34
C VAL A 311 8.37 44.79 18.05
N ASN A 312 8.93 43.97 17.16
CA ASN A 312 8.26 43.46 15.97
C ASN A 312 8.78 42.06 15.61
N VAL A 313 7.94 41.25 14.97
CA VAL A 313 8.33 39.99 14.34
C VAL A 313 7.55 39.80 13.05
N ASP A 314 8.27 39.51 11.96
CA ASP A 314 7.69 39.10 10.68
C ASP A 314 8.21 37.73 10.28
N SER A 315 7.41 36.99 9.52
CA SER A 315 7.76 35.68 9.02
C SER A 315 7.24 35.51 7.59
N LYS A 316 7.96 34.72 6.80
CA LYS A 316 7.53 34.30 5.45
C LYS A 316 8.25 33.05 4.98
N ILE A 317 7.63 32.36 4.03
CA ILE A 317 8.25 31.31 3.24
C ILE A 317 8.83 31.91 1.95
N VAL A 318 10.13 31.72 1.74
CA VAL A 318 10.86 32.21 0.57
C VAL A 318 11.13 31.04 -0.38
N PRO A 319 10.52 31.00 -1.58
CA PRO A 319 10.79 29.95 -2.54
C PRO A 319 12.23 30.01 -3.06
N LEU A 320 12.84 28.85 -3.31
CA LEU A 320 14.16 28.73 -3.92
C LEU A 320 14.10 28.42 -5.42
N THR A 321 12.92 28.02 -5.92
CA THR A 321 12.64 27.76 -7.33
C THR A 321 11.37 28.47 -7.78
N GLU A 322 11.24 28.67 -9.09
CA GLU A 322 10.03 29.20 -9.73
C GLU A 322 9.54 28.28 -10.84
N ARG A 323 8.22 28.09 -10.93
CA ARG A 323 7.60 27.31 -11.99
C ARG A 323 7.44 28.17 -13.24
N GLN A 324 8.02 27.70 -14.33
CA GLN A 324 8.00 28.34 -15.65
C GLN A 324 6.68 28.07 -16.39
N ALA A 325 6.44 28.84 -17.45
CA ALA A 325 5.23 28.71 -18.27
C ALA A 325 5.11 27.34 -18.99
N ASP A 326 6.23 26.68 -19.25
CA ASP A 326 6.29 25.33 -19.82
C ASP A 326 6.08 24.21 -18.78
N GLY A 327 5.84 24.57 -17.51
CA GLY A 327 5.63 23.66 -16.40
C GLY A 327 6.91 23.16 -15.73
N THR A 328 8.09 23.50 -16.24
CA THR A 328 9.39 23.20 -15.61
C THR A 328 9.65 24.09 -14.41
N TRP A 329 10.60 23.70 -13.57
CA TRP A 329 11.04 24.48 -12.41
C TRP A 329 12.47 24.95 -12.60
N LYS A 330 12.77 26.17 -12.15
CA LYS A 330 14.08 26.79 -12.28
C LYS A 330 14.54 27.36 -10.93
N PRO A 331 15.79 27.11 -10.49
CA PRO A 331 16.35 27.78 -9.32
C PRO A 331 16.40 29.31 -9.49
N LEU A 332 16.00 30.02 -8.44
CA LEU A 332 16.03 31.49 -8.36
C LEU A 332 17.43 32.04 -8.06
N TYR A 333 18.30 31.20 -7.52
CA TYR A 333 19.65 31.56 -7.08
C TYR A 333 20.70 30.84 -7.92
N ARG A 334 21.77 31.55 -8.28
CA ARG A 334 22.91 30.95 -8.98
C ARG A 334 23.62 29.94 -8.07
N PRO A 335 24.17 28.83 -8.60
CA PRO A 335 24.95 27.90 -7.79
C PRO A 335 26.13 28.59 -7.09
N ASP A 336 26.27 28.39 -5.78
CA ASP A 336 27.47 28.76 -5.04
C ASP A 336 28.67 27.90 -5.50
N PRO A 337 29.84 28.49 -5.82
CA PRO A 337 30.98 27.71 -6.33
C PRO A 337 31.51 26.64 -5.37
N ALA A 338 31.53 26.88 -4.06
CA ALA A 338 32.09 25.95 -3.09
C ALA A 338 31.14 24.77 -2.87
N ALA A 339 29.86 25.05 -2.65
CA ALA A 339 28.84 24.01 -2.54
C ALA A 339 28.71 23.22 -3.86
N LYS A 340 28.80 23.89 -5.01
CA LYS A 340 28.79 23.21 -6.32
C LYS A 340 29.96 22.24 -6.50
N ALA A 341 31.18 22.61 -6.08
CA ALA A 341 32.32 21.71 -6.17
C ALA A 341 32.14 20.44 -5.33
N ILE A 342 31.49 20.54 -4.16
CA ILE A 342 31.13 19.40 -3.32
C ILE A 342 30.11 18.51 -4.02
N VAL A 343 29.03 19.10 -4.55
CA VAL A 343 27.99 18.38 -5.29
C VAL A 343 28.57 17.67 -6.52
N ASP A 344 29.39 18.35 -7.31
CA ASP A 344 30.01 17.77 -8.51
C ASP A 344 30.94 16.60 -8.14
N GLY A 345 31.73 16.75 -7.07
CA GLY A 345 32.56 15.66 -6.53
C GLY A 345 31.72 14.46 -6.07
N ALA A 346 30.60 14.73 -5.38
CA ALA A 346 29.67 13.69 -4.94
C ALA A 346 29.07 12.93 -6.13
N VAL A 347 28.70 13.63 -7.21
CA VAL A 347 28.18 13.02 -8.44
C VAL A 347 29.22 12.09 -9.07
N GLU A 348 30.50 12.48 -9.11
CA GLU A 348 31.57 11.62 -9.65
C GLU A 348 31.81 10.37 -8.78
N VAL A 349 31.75 10.50 -7.46
CA VAL A 349 31.82 9.34 -6.56
C VAL A 349 30.59 8.44 -6.75
N ALA A 350 29.40 9.01 -6.85
CA ALA A 350 28.16 8.25 -7.06
C ALA A 350 28.18 7.48 -8.39
N LYS A 351 28.76 8.05 -9.45
CA LYS A 351 29.01 7.33 -10.72
C LYS A 351 29.91 6.12 -10.52
N ARG A 352 31.01 6.28 -9.79
CA ARG A 352 31.99 5.21 -9.55
C ARG A 352 31.43 4.11 -8.63
N GLU A 353 30.91 4.48 -7.46
CA GLU A 353 30.36 3.52 -6.50
C GLU A 353 29.08 2.88 -7.03
N GLY A 354 28.28 3.64 -7.77
CA GLY A 354 27.07 3.15 -8.43
C GLY A 354 27.33 2.09 -9.49
N ALA A 355 28.51 2.08 -10.11
CA ALA A 355 28.91 1.04 -11.07
C ALA A 355 29.33 -0.29 -10.40
N ARG A 356 29.45 -0.33 -9.07
CA ARG A 356 29.81 -1.56 -8.35
C ARG A 356 28.68 -2.56 -8.43
N LYS A 357 29.05 -3.84 -8.55
CA LYS A 357 28.12 -4.96 -8.45
C LYS A 357 27.44 -4.96 -7.08
N LEU A 358 26.11 -4.98 -7.12
CA LEU A 358 25.22 -5.14 -5.97
C LEU A 358 24.84 -6.62 -5.80
N GLY A 359 24.41 -7.25 -6.89
CA GLY A 359 23.94 -8.63 -6.89
C GLY A 359 23.76 -9.14 -8.32
N GLU A 360 22.97 -10.20 -8.48
CA GLU A 360 22.65 -10.79 -9.77
C GLU A 360 21.15 -11.04 -9.93
N ILE A 361 20.69 -11.06 -11.18
CA ILE A 361 19.35 -11.50 -11.59
C ILE A 361 19.46 -12.62 -12.62
N THR A 362 18.45 -13.48 -12.71
CA THR A 362 18.46 -14.62 -13.64
C THR A 362 17.79 -14.31 -15.00
N ALA A 363 17.00 -13.25 -15.07
CA ALA A 363 16.31 -12.77 -16.27
C ALA A 363 15.88 -11.30 -16.09
N ASP A 364 15.38 -10.66 -17.16
CA ASP A 364 14.88 -9.29 -17.11
C ASP A 364 13.70 -9.15 -16.12
N PHE A 365 13.71 -8.07 -15.33
CA PHE A 365 12.53 -7.55 -14.64
C PHE A 365 12.02 -6.32 -15.39
N ASN A 366 10.99 -6.51 -16.22
CA ASN A 366 10.44 -5.45 -17.04
C ASN A 366 9.30 -4.74 -16.35
N ARG A 367 9.06 -3.48 -16.73
CA ARG A 367 7.76 -2.83 -16.60
C ARG A 367 6.85 -3.25 -17.74
N ALA A 368 5.55 -3.11 -17.52
CA ALA A 368 4.55 -3.37 -18.55
C ALA A 368 4.67 -2.37 -19.71
N ARG A 369 4.35 -2.83 -20.93
CA ARG A 369 4.37 -2.05 -22.16
C ARG A 369 3.00 -2.01 -22.82
N GLN A 370 2.76 -0.94 -23.56
CA GLN A 370 1.59 -0.81 -24.43
C GLN A 370 1.71 -1.76 -25.62
N SER A 371 0.63 -1.91 -26.38
CA SER A 371 0.53 -2.75 -27.58
C SER A 371 1.58 -2.40 -28.65
N ASN A 372 2.11 -1.16 -28.64
CA ASN A 372 3.21 -0.72 -29.49
C ASN A 372 4.60 -1.26 -29.09
N GLY A 373 4.70 -1.98 -27.97
CA GLY A 373 5.93 -2.61 -27.47
C GLY A 373 7.00 -1.67 -26.92
N THR A 374 6.77 -0.35 -26.91
CA THR A 374 7.79 0.66 -26.54
C THR A 374 7.35 1.59 -25.43
N THR A 375 6.09 1.98 -25.39
CA THR A 375 5.56 2.91 -24.39
C THR A 375 5.25 2.17 -23.10
N GLU A 376 5.54 2.78 -21.95
CA GLU A 376 5.17 2.25 -20.63
C GLU A 376 3.64 2.08 -20.52
N ASN A 377 3.19 0.94 -20.01
CA ASN A 377 1.80 0.71 -19.66
C ASN A 377 1.65 0.67 -18.13
N ARG A 378 1.12 1.74 -17.54
CA ARG A 378 0.82 1.77 -16.10
C ARG A 378 -0.46 1.03 -15.73
N GLY A 379 -1.26 0.65 -16.71
CA GLY A 379 -2.41 -0.21 -16.49
C GLY A 379 -2.03 -1.68 -16.32
N GLY A 380 -0.76 -2.07 -16.55
CA GLY A 380 -0.39 -3.47 -16.59
C GLY A 380 0.45 -4.03 -15.46
N GLU A 381 0.19 -5.30 -15.15
CA GLU A 381 1.00 -6.05 -14.19
C GLU A 381 2.41 -6.23 -14.76
N SER A 382 3.42 -6.25 -13.89
CA SER A 382 4.81 -6.43 -14.34
C SER A 382 5.66 -7.16 -13.31
N PRO A 383 6.62 -8.00 -13.74
CA PRO A 383 7.52 -8.70 -12.80
C PRO A 383 8.31 -7.73 -11.94
N LEU A 384 8.68 -6.55 -12.47
CA LEU A 384 9.38 -5.53 -11.69
C LEU A 384 8.51 -4.94 -10.58
N GLY A 385 7.23 -4.66 -10.83
CA GLY A 385 6.31 -4.17 -9.81
C GLY A 385 6.12 -5.18 -8.67
N SER A 386 6.01 -6.46 -9.02
CA SER A 386 5.97 -7.57 -8.05
C SER A 386 7.27 -7.69 -7.24
N LEU A 387 8.44 -7.59 -7.89
CA LEU A 387 9.73 -7.60 -7.21
C LEU A 387 9.86 -6.46 -6.19
N VAL A 388 9.50 -5.23 -6.60
CA VAL A 388 9.61 -4.07 -5.70
C VAL A 388 8.64 -4.20 -4.54
N ALA A 389 7.40 -4.66 -4.75
CA ALA A 389 6.48 -4.95 -3.65
C ALA A 389 7.05 -6.00 -2.69
N ASP A 390 7.70 -7.05 -3.20
CA ASP A 390 8.36 -8.07 -2.39
C ASP A 390 9.53 -7.49 -1.58
N ALA A 391 10.34 -6.61 -2.17
CA ALA A 391 11.45 -5.93 -1.50
C ALA A 391 10.97 -4.96 -0.41
N GLN A 392 9.90 -4.19 -0.67
CA GLN A 392 9.28 -3.31 0.34
C GLN A 392 8.72 -4.12 1.51
N LEU A 393 8.06 -5.25 1.24
CA LEU A 393 7.55 -6.14 2.28
C LEU A 393 8.69 -6.71 3.15
N ALA A 394 9.78 -7.13 2.52
CA ALA A 394 10.96 -7.62 3.23
C ALA A 394 11.60 -6.53 4.11
N GLY A 395 11.75 -5.31 3.58
CA GLY A 395 12.26 -4.15 4.31
C GLY A 395 11.40 -3.86 5.55
N ALA A 396 10.10 -3.62 5.36
CA ALA A 396 9.18 -3.30 6.45
C ALA A 396 9.12 -4.37 7.55
N ARG A 397 9.33 -5.65 7.22
CA ARG A 397 9.36 -6.74 8.22
C ARG A 397 10.54 -6.68 9.19
N THR A 398 11.58 -5.91 8.87
CA THR A 398 12.72 -5.73 9.78
C THR A 398 12.38 -4.80 10.96
N THR A 399 11.41 -3.90 10.81
CA THR A 399 10.89 -3.02 11.89
C THR A 399 9.53 -3.48 12.41
N ASP A 400 8.67 -4.00 11.52
CA ASP A 400 7.36 -4.56 11.86
C ASP A 400 7.17 -5.95 11.24
N PRO A 401 7.58 -7.03 11.95
CA PRO A 401 7.44 -8.41 11.49
C PRO A 401 6.00 -8.85 11.21
N SER A 402 4.99 -8.09 11.69
CA SER A 402 3.58 -8.39 11.45
C SER A 402 3.09 -7.98 10.06
N THR A 403 3.88 -7.23 9.29
CA THR A 403 3.54 -6.78 7.94
C THR A 403 3.28 -7.96 6.99
N GLU A 404 2.09 -8.00 6.39
CA GLU A 404 1.59 -9.13 5.58
C GLU A 404 1.57 -8.83 4.08
N ILE A 405 1.27 -7.59 3.69
CA ILE A 405 0.99 -7.18 2.31
C ILE A 405 1.83 -5.95 1.95
N ALA A 406 2.30 -5.86 0.70
CA ALA A 406 2.81 -4.61 0.15
C ALA A 406 2.15 -4.26 -1.19
N PHE A 407 2.02 -2.95 -1.44
CA PHE A 407 1.63 -2.40 -2.73
C PHE A 407 2.71 -1.48 -3.29
N MET A 408 2.88 -1.52 -4.61
CA MET A 408 3.76 -0.63 -5.35
C MET A 408 3.02 -0.04 -6.55
N ASN A 409 3.00 1.29 -6.68
CA ASN A 409 2.39 1.93 -7.84
C ASN A 409 3.32 1.86 -9.06
N PRO A 410 2.78 1.66 -10.26
CA PRO A 410 3.57 1.49 -11.47
C PRO A 410 4.33 2.77 -11.85
N GLY A 411 3.81 3.94 -11.48
CA GLY A 411 4.47 5.23 -11.73
C GLY A 411 5.77 5.43 -10.95
N GLY A 412 5.91 4.75 -9.81
CA GLY A 412 7.11 4.75 -8.98
C GLY A 412 8.29 4.01 -9.60
N LEU A 413 8.05 3.15 -10.59
CA LEU A 413 9.06 2.37 -11.31
C LEU A 413 9.55 3.14 -12.54
N ARG A 414 10.85 3.43 -12.64
CA ARG A 414 11.34 4.39 -13.66
C ARG A 414 12.13 3.76 -14.80
N THR A 415 12.74 2.60 -14.58
CA THR A 415 13.43 1.83 -15.62
C THR A 415 13.22 0.33 -15.43
N ASP A 416 13.46 -0.43 -16.49
CA ASP A 416 13.49 -1.90 -16.40
C ASP A 416 14.85 -2.34 -15.85
N MET A 417 14.91 -3.50 -15.20
CA MET A 417 16.18 -4.11 -14.80
C MET A 417 16.54 -5.23 -15.77
N LYS A 418 17.63 -5.04 -16.52
CA LYS A 418 18.02 -5.91 -17.63
C LYS A 418 19.09 -6.93 -17.23
N TYR A 419 18.84 -8.19 -17.58
CA TYR A 419 19.79 -9.29 -17.46
C TYR A 419 21.00 -9.06 -18.38
N ARG A 420 20.75 -8.75 -19.65
CA ARG A 420 21.80 -8.32 -20.58
C ARG A 420 21.84 -6.81 -20.66
N ALA A 421 22.94 -6.19 -20.23
CA ALA A 421 23.19 -4.78 -20.51
C ALA A 421 24.62 -4.57 -21.00
N GLN A 422 24.80 -3.54 -21.83
CA GLN A 422 26.10 -3.23 -22.41
C GLN A 422 27.12 -2.89 -21.33
N GLY A 423 28.31 -3.47 -21.42
CA GLY A 423 29.43 -3.13 -20.53
C GLY A 423 29.42 -3.82 -19.17
N LYS A 424 28.55 -4.81 -18.94
CA LYS A 424 28.55 -5.65 -17.73
C LYS A 424 28.36 -7.13 -18.07
N GLN A 425 28.73 -8.02 -17.15
CA GLN A 425 28.45 -9.45 -17.27
C GLN A 425 26.94 -9.70 -17.18
N ASP A 426 26.42 -10.62 -18.01
CA ASP A 426 25.03 -11.07 -17.97
C ASP A 426 24.57 -11.38 -16.53
N GLY A 427 23.41 -10.84 -16.16
CA GLY A 427 22.80 -10.97 -14.84
C GLY A 427 23.32 -10.00 -13.79
N THR A 428 24.43 -9.29 -13.99
CA THR A 428 24.96 -8.37 -12.97
C THR A 428 24.00 -7.19 -12.76
N VAL A 429 23.64 -6.91 -11.51
CA VAL A 429 22.92 -5.69 -11.12
C VAL A 429 23.87 -4.80 -10.33
N THR A 430 23.89 -3.52 -10.65
CA THR A 430 24.68 -2.51 -9.95
C THR A 430 23.84 -1.68 -8.98
N TYR A 431 24.48 -0.98 -8.04
CA TYR A 431 23.78 -0.04 -7.15
C TYR A 431 23.04 1.05 -7.91
N LYS A 432 23.64 1.57 -8.99
CA LYS A 432 23.03 2.59 -9.83
C LYS A 432 21.77 2.06 -10.51
N GLU A 433 21.79 0.83 -11.01
CA GLU A 433 20.61 0.25 -11.67
C GLU A 433 19.45 0.05 -10.69
N ALA A 434 19.71 -0.34 -9.44
CA ALA A 434 18.67 -0.38 -8.41
C ALA A 434 18.11 1.03 -8.11
N ALA A 435 18.98 2.02 -8.01
CA ALA A 435 18.59 3.42 -7.81
C ALA A 435 17.80 4.03 -8.96
N GLU A 436 18.13 3.67 -10.20
CA GLU A 436 17.38 4.12 -11.38
C GLU A 436 15.97 3.52 -11.45
N VAL A 437 15.71 2.38 -10.78
CA VAL A 437 14.34 1.81 -10.69
C VAL A 437 13.48 2.65 -9.75
N GLN A 438 13.99 2.99 -8.55
CA GLN A 438 13.30 3.79 -7.52
C GLN A 438 14.10 5.04 -7.12
N PRO A 439 14.12 6.10 -7.95
CA PRO A 439 15.01 7.26 -7.74
C PRO A 439 14.43 8.33 -6.82
N PHE A 440 13.19 8.16 -6.33
CA PHE A 440 12.48 9.21 -5.60
C PHE A 440 12.82 9.28 -4.11
N ALA A 441 13.50 8.25 -3.61
CA ALA A 441 13.85 8.13 -2.19
C ALA A 441 12.61 8.29 -1.29
N ASN A 442 11.54 7.56 -1.62
CA ASN A 442 10.38 7.49 -0.72
C ASN A 442 10.76 6.68 0.51
N THR A 443 10.05 6.88 1.60
CA THR A 443 10.10 5.99 2.76
C THR A 443 9.04 4.89 2.65
N LEU A 444 9.21 3.81 3.41
CA LEU A 444 8.22 2.76 3.56
C LEU A 444 7.31 3.08 4.75
N VAL A 445 6.01 3.13 4.51
CA VAL A 445 4.99 3.41 5.52
C VAL A 445 4.14 2.17 5.73
N THR A 446 4.09 1.71 6.97
CA THR A 446 3.24 0.60 7.42
C THR A 446 1.92 1.13 7.97
N MET A 447 0.82 0.44 7.71
CA MET A 447 -0.52 0.81 8.17
C MET A 447 -1.41 -0.42 8.35
N THR A 448 -2.48 -0.26 9.13
CA THR A 448 -3.49 -1.29 9.37
C THR A 448 -4.69 -1.02 8.45
N LEU A 449 -5.04 -1.98 7.60
CA LEU A 449 -6.24 -1.95 6.75
C LEU A 449 -7.12 -3.15 7.04
N THR A 450 -8.44 -2.95 7.07
CA THR A 450 -9.40 -4.05 7.04
C THR A 450 -9.38 -4.75 5.68
N GLY A 451 -9.81 -6.00 5.60
CA GLY A 451 -9.96 -6.69 4.32
C GLY A 451 -10.87 -5.94 3.34
N LYS A 452 -11.91 -5.26 3.85
CA LYS A 452 -12.75 -4.35 3.06
C LYS A 452 -11.95 -3.17 2.48
N GLN A 453 -11.10 -2.53 3.27
CA GLN A 453 -10.24 -1.44 2.80
C GLN A 453 -9.23 -1.92 1.76
N ILE A 454 -8.66 -3.13 1.93
CA ILE A 454 -7.79 -3.72 0.91
C ILE A 454 -8.52 -3.90 -0.42
N VAL A 455 -9.77 -4.38 -0.40
CA VAL A 455 -10.61 -4.46 -1.60
C VAL A 455 -10.83 -3.05 -2.19
N GLN A 456 -11.10 -2.04 -1.36
CA GLN A 456 -11.25 -0.66 -1.83
C GLN A 456 -9.98 -0.11 -2.49
N VAL A 457 -8.79 -0.37 -1.93
CA VAL A 457 -7.50 0.01 -2.55
C VAL A 457 -7.34 -0.67 -3.92
N LEU A 458 -7.71 -1.94 -4.05
CA LEU A 458 -7.67 -2.64 -5.34
C LEU A 458 -8.71 -2.10 -6.33
N GLU A 459 -9.87 -1.63 -5.88
CA GLU A 459 -10.89 -0.95 -6.71
C GLU A 459 -10.43 0.46 -7.15
N GLU A 460 -9.62 1.15 -6.34
CA GLU A 460 -9.06 2.47 -6.66
C GLU A 460 -8.07 2.42 -7.84
N GLN A 461 -7.61 1.23 -8.25
CA GLN A 461 -6.86 1.06 -9.50
C GLN A 461 -7.64 1.61 -10.70
N TRP A 462 -8.99 1.54 -10.69
CA TRP A 462 -9.86 2.22 -11.66
C TRP A 462 -10.04 3.69 -11.27
N GLN A 463 -9.28 4.53 -11.95
CA GLN A 463 -9.09 5.94 -11.59
C GLN A 463 -10.37 6.77 -11.76
N PRO A 464 -10.47 7.96 -11.12
CA PRO A 464 -11.59 8.88 -11.32
C PRO A 464 -11.80 9.27 -12.79
N GLU A 465 -13.06 9.56 -13.16
CA GLU A 465 -13.39 10.04 -14.50
C GLU A 465 -12.60 11.31 -14.82
N GLY A 466 -12.07 11.41 -16.05
CA GLY A 466 -11.22 12.53 -16.47
C GLY A 466 -9.76 12.42 -16.06
N ALA A 467 -9.35 11.39 -15.30
CA ALA A 467 -7.94 11.13 -15.03
C ALA A 467 -7.18 10.87 -16.34
N SER A 468 -5.95 11.39 -16.43
CA SER A 468 -5.08 11.20 -17.61
C SER A 468 -4.75 9.73 -17.89
N ARG A 469 -4.90 8.86 -16.90
CA ARG A 469 -4.77 7.40 -17.00
C ARG A 469 -6.00 6.78 -16.33
N PRO A 470 -6.80 5.97 -17.04
CA PRO A 470 -8.03 5.40 -16.49
C PRO A 470 -7.77 4.24 -15.53
N PHE A 471 -6.58 3.63 -15.59
CA PHE A 471 -6.23 2.47 -14.79
C PHE A 471 -4.76 2.52 -14.36
N LEU A 472 -4.49 2.20 -13.09
CA LEU A 472 -3.15 2.08 -12.51
C LEU A 472 -3.04 0.73 -11.80
N LYS A 473 -2.37 -0.24 -12.42
CA LYS A 473 -2.21 -1.58 -11.84
C LYS A 473 -1.13 -1.57 -10.77
N LEU A 474 -1.52 -1.80 -9.53
CA LEU A 474 -0.59 -1.97 -8.41
C LEU A 474 0.19 -3.27 -8.57
N GLY A 475 1.51 -3.18 -8.41
CA GLY A 475 2.32 -4.34 -8.03
C GLY A 475 1.92 -4.77 -6.62
N VAL A 476 1.66 -6.06 -6.43
CA VAL A 476 1.26 -6.64 -5.14
C VAL A 476 2.34 -7.59 -4.67
N SER A 477 2.57 -7.68 -3.36
CA SER A 477 3.55 -8.61 -2.80
C SER A 477 3.14 -10.08 -2.95
N LYS A 478 4.13 -10.97 -2.92
CA LYS A 478 3.97 -12.42 -3.05
C LYS A 478 2.98 -12.95 -2.03
N GLY A 479 2.07 -13.76 -2.51
CA GLY A 479 1.02 -14.36 -1.70
C GLY A 479 -0.31 -13.61 -1.75
N LEU A 480 -0.36 -12.36 -2.21
CA LEU A 480 -1.62 -11.66 -2.51
C LEU A 480 -2.01 -11.91 -3.96
N PHE A 481 -3.21 -12.46 -4.16
CA PHE A 481 -3.80 -12.70 -5.48
C PHE A 481 -5.22 -12.18 -5.50
N TYR A 482 -5.66 -11.65 -6.63
CA TYR A 482 -7.05 -11.22 -6.79
C TYR A 482 -7.60 -11.52 -8.18
N THR A 483 -8.92 -11.64 -8.24
CA THR A 483 -9.68 -11.71 -9.49
C THR A 483 -10.60 -10.52 -9.62
N TYR A 484 -10.89 -10.14 -10.85
CA TYR A 484 -11.77 -9.00 -11.12
C TYR A 484 -12.63 -9.20 -12.36
N ASP A 485 -13.84 -8.64 -12.40
CA ASP A 485 -14.65 -8.52 -13.60
C ASP A 485 -14.32 -7.18 -14.30
N PRO A 486 -13.69 -7.22 -15.49
CA PRO A 486 -13.32 -6.00 -16.20
C PRO A 486 -14.52 -5.16 -16.66
N THR A 487 -15.71 -5.76 -16.72
CA THR A 487 -16.94 -5.11 -17.21
C THR A 487 -17.90 -4.70 -16.10
N ALA A 488 -17.58 -5.04 -14.84
CA ALA A 488 -18.35 -4.59 -13.70
C ALA A 488 -18.32 -3.06 -13.56
N PRO A 489 -19.32 -2.45 -12.92
CA PRO A 489 -19.27 -1.03 -12.61
C PRO A 489 -18.17 -0.72 -11.59
N LYS A 490 -17.66 0.51 -11.63
CA LYS A 490 -16.65 1.02 -10.69
C LYS A 490 -17.01 0.70 -9.23
N GLY A 491 -16.05 0.20 -8.47
CA GLY A 491 -16.23 -0.20 -7.07
C GLY A 491 -16.83 -1.61 -6.91
N ARG A 492 -16.95 -2.37 -8.00
CA ARG A 492 -17.41 -3.77 -8.02
C ARG A 492 -16.60 -4.65 -8.99
N HIS A 493 -15.42 -4.19 -9.40
CA HIS A 493 -14.56 -4.98 -10.26
C HIS A 493 -13.97 -6.18 -9.50
N ILE A 494 -13.49 -6.00 -8.29
CA ILE A 494 -12.83 -7.04 -7.50
C ILE A 494 -13.85 -8.11 -7.09
N THR A 495 -13.66 -9.33 -7.58
CA THR A 495 -14.56 -10.46 -7.35
C THR A 495 -14.03 -11.41 -6.27
N SER A 496 -12.71 -11.54 -6.13
CA SER A 496 -12.10 -12.24 -5.00
C SER A 496 -10.69 -11.73 -4.70
N VAL A 497 -10.29 -11.82 -3.43
CA VAL A 497 -8.92 -11.55 -2.98
C VAL A 497 -8.51 -12.68 -2.06
N SER A 498 -7.28 -13.17 -2.20
CA SER A 498 -6.70 -14.19 -1.35
C SER A 498 -5.29 -13.82 -0.92
N LEU A 499 -4.95 -14.19 0.32
CA LEU A 499 -3.63 -14.02 0.91
C LEU A 499 -3.12 -15.39 1.37
N GLY A 500 -1.97 -15.83 0.84
CA GLY A 500 -1.40 -17.15 1.13
C GLY A 500 -2.34 -18.30 0.76
N GLY A 501 -3.13 -18.13 -0.32
CA GLY A 501 -4.10 -19.11 -0.81
C GLY A 501 -5.41 -19.18 -0.02
N LYS A 502 -5.62 -18.31 0.97
CA LYS A 502 -6.86 -18.22 1.74
C LYS A 502 -7.64 -16.96 1.36
N PRO A 503 -8.97 -17.02 1.22
CA PRO A 503 -9.79 -15.82 1.02
C PRO A 503 -9.54 -14.78 2.10
N LEU A 504 -9.49 -13.51 1.68
CA LEU A 504 -9.39 -12.38 2.59
C LEU A 504 -10.70 -12.25 3.39
N ASP A 505 -10.61 -12.08 4.70
CA ASP A 505 -11.77 -11.78 5.54
C ASP A 505 -12.02 -10.26 5.50
N PRO A 506 -13.19 -9.79 5.05
CA PRO A 506 -13.46 -8.36 4.90
C PRO A 506 -13.43 -7.59 6.23
N ALA A 507 -13.67 -8.25 7.37
CA ALA A 507 -13.69 -7.62 8.69
C ALA A 507 -12.34 -7.73 9.43
N LYS A 508 -11.46 -8.65 9.02
CA LYS A 508 -10.13 -8.81 9.64
C LYS A 508 -9.22 -7.64 9.25
N SER A 509 -8.39 -7.18 10.19
CA SER A 509 -7.31 -6.24 9.94
C SER A 509 -6.03 -6.95 9.48
N TYR A 510 -5.32 -6.32 8.56
CA TYR A 510 -4.05 -6.78 7.99
C TYR A 510 -3.06 -5.63 8.04
N ARG A 511 -1.79 -5.97 8.29
CA ARG A 511 -0.70 -4.99 8.27
C ARG A 511 -0.15 -4.87 6.84
N VAL A 512 -0.12 -3.64 6.32
CA VAL A 512 0.20 -3.32 4.92
C VAL A 512 1.34 -2.32 4.88
N VAL A 513 2.29 -2.48 3.95
CA VAL A 513 3.31 -1.47 3.63
C VAL A 513 3.14 -0.90 2.23
N VAL A 514 3.29 0.41 2.09
CA VAL A 514 3.38 1.11 0.81
C VAL A 514 4.49 2.17 0.89
N ASN A 515 4.89 2.74 -0.25
CA ASN A 515 5.75 3.93 -0.22
C ASN A 515 4.99 5.17 0.28
N SER A 516 5.70 6.17 0.82
CA SER A 516 5.10 7.38 1.42
C SER A 516 4.22 8.19 0.47
N PHE A 517 4.51 8.19 -0.83
CA PHE A 517 3.64 8.79 -1.84
C PHE A 517 2.25 8.13 -1.87
N LEU A 518 2.19 6.79 -1.86
CA LEU A 518 0.91 6.08 -1.77
C LEU A 518 0.24 6.23 -0.40
N ALA A 519 1.02 6.24 0.69
CA ALA A 519 0.49 6.37 2.05
C ALA A 519 -0.26 7.69 2.29
N SER A 520 0.14 8.76 1.58
CA SER A 520 -0.51 10.07 1.59
C SER A 520 -1.70 10.19 0.61
N GLY A 521 -2.09 9.08 -0.04
CA GLY A 521 -3.20 9.04 -1.01
C GLY A 521 -2.80 9.43 -2.43
N GLY A 522 -1.50 9.42 -2.76
CA GLY A 522 -0.99 9.62 -4.11
C GLY A 522 -1.64 8.67 -5.12
N ASP A 523 -1.64 9.05 -6.40
CA ASP A 523 -2.30 8.32 -7.49
C ASP A 523 -3.80 8.02 -7.25
N ASN A 524 -4.47 8.86 -6.44
CA ASN A 524 -5.88 8.75 -6.05
C ASN A 524 -6.22 7.49 -5.23
N PHE A 525 -5.24 6.89 -4.55
CA PHE A 525 -5.47 5.79 -3.61
C PHE A 525 -5.88 6.30 -2.23
N SER A 526 -7.02 7.01 -2.17
CA SER A 526 -7.49 7.70 -0.95
C SER A 526 -7.65 6.78 0.26
N THR A 527 -8.01 5.51 0.05
CA THR A 527 -8.17 4.55 1.15
C THR A 527 -6.86 4.31 1.90
N LEU A 528 -5.70 4.39 1.23
CA LEU A 528 -4.39 4.32 1.88
C LEU A 528 -4.15 5.54 2.78
N ASN A 529 -4.75 6.70 2.45
CA ASN A 529 -4.69 7.86 3.32
C ASN A 529 -5.49 7.68 4.64
N GLU A 530 -6.49 6.81 4.64
CA GLU A 530 -7.36 6.52 5.79
C GLU A 530 -6.86 5.34 6.65
N GLY A 531 -5.74 4.72 6.27
CA GLY A 531 -5.16 3.60 7.03
C GLY A 531 -4.93 3.94 8.50
N ALA A 532 -5.26 3.01 9.40
CA ALA A 532 -5.04 3.17 10.84
C ALA A 532 -3.60 2.82 11.21
N ASP A 533 -3.15 3.25 12.39
CA ASP A 533 -1.82 2.94 12.95
C ASP A 533 -0.68 3.15 11.94
N LYS A 534 -0.78 4.23 11.15
CA LYS A 534 0.24 4.58 10.16
C LYS A 534 1.55 4.88 10.86
N ARG A 535 2.61 4.26 10.37
CA ARG A 535 3.97 4.44 10.86
C ARG A 535 4.90 4.48 9.67
N ASP A 536 5.53 5.63 9.47
CA ASP A 536 6.72 5.67 8.62
C ASP A 536 7.79 4.82 9.30
N THR A 537 8.44 3.94 8.56
CA THR A 537 9.46 3.06 9.13
C THR A 537 10.84 3.70 9.16
N GLY A 538 10.99 4.92 8.60
CA GLY A 538 12.24 5.60 8.28
C GLY A 538 13.07 4.90 7.20
N GLN A 539 12.62 3.73 6.73
CA GLN A 539 13.35 2.97 5.73
C GLN A 539 13.07 3.53 4.35
N VAL A 540 14.15 3.88 3.66
CA VAL A 540 14.09 4.32 2.27
C VAL A 540 13.78 3.12 1.36
N ASP A 541 12.90 3.32 0.39
CA ASP A 541 12.54 2.32 -0.61
C ASP A 541 13.76 1.79 -1.37
N LEU A 542 14.67 2.70 -1.78
CA LEU A 542 15.94 2.35 -2.40
C LEU A 542 16.83 1.48 -1.49
N GLN A 543 16.96 1.83 -0.21
CA GLN A 543 17.77 1.03 0.73
C GLN A 543 17.18 -0.38 0.86
N SER A 544 15.85 -0.49 0.94
CA SER A 544 15.15 -1.78 1.02
C SER A 544 15.38 -2.62 -0.24
N MET A 545 15.32 -2.00 -1.42
CA MET A 545 15.60 -2.67 -2.69
C MET A 545 17.07 -3.12 -2.80
N VAL A 546 18.02 -2.27 -2.41
CA VAL A 546 19.45 -2.58 -2.39
C VAL A 546 19.73 -3.77 -1.48
N THR A 547 19.22 -3.74 -0.23
CA THR A 547 19.38 -4.85 0.71
C THR A 547 18.78 -6.13 0.15
N TYR A 548 17.55 -6.08 -0.37
CA TYR A 548 16.87 -7.26 -0.91
C TYR A 548 17.65 -7.90 -2.06
N LEU A 549 18.13 -7.11 -3.03
CA LEU A 549 18.90 -7.62 -4.17
C LEU A 549 20.27 -8.19 -3.75
N GLY A 550 20.90 -7.61 -2.73
CA GLY A 550 22.16 -8.11 -2.20
C GLY A 550 22.00 -9.45 -1.45
N GLU A 551 20.97 -9.55 -0.60
CA GLU A 551 20.74 -10.73 0.26
C GLU A 551 20.12 -11.92 -0.47
N ASN A 552 19.35 -11.67 -1.55
CA ASN A 552 18.64 -12.70 -2.30
C ASN A 552 19.30 -13.05 -3.65
N SER A 553 20.55 -12.64 -3.87
CA SER A 553 21.27 -12.86 -5.13
C SER A 553 21.59 -14.35 -5.38
N PRO A 554 21.34 -14.91 -6.58
CA PRO A 554 20.67 -14.28 -7.73
C PRO A 554 19.15 -14.25 -7.57
N VAL A 555 18.53 -13.12 -7.91
CA VAL A 555 17.07 -12.95 -7.85
C VAL A 555 16.41 -13.36 -9.17
N ALA A 556 15.38 -14.20 -9.09
CA ALA A 556 14.63 -14.65 -10.26
C ALA A 556 13.25 -13.96 -10.36
N PRO A 557 12.79 -13.56 -11.56
CA PRO A 557 11.43 -13.06 -11.74
C PRO A 557 10.38 -14.10 -11.38
N ASP A 558 9.31 -13.64 -10.73
CA ASP A 558 8.08 -14.41 -10.56
C ASP A 558 7.18 -14.13 -11.77
N TYR A 559 6.94 -15.15 -12.58
CA TYR A 559 6.12 -15.02 -13.79
C TYR A 559 4.63 -15.36 -13.54
N ALA A 560 4.25 -15.78 -12.34
CA ALA A 560 2.85 -16.01 -12.02
C ALA A 560 2.11 -14.66 -11.94
N GLN A 561 1.03 -14.52 -12.71
CA GLN A 561 0.13 -13.37 -12.63
C GLN A 561 -0.61 -13.37 -11.29
N ARG A 562 -0.64 -12.20 -10.63
CA ARG A 562 -1.29 -11.99 -9.34
C ARG A 562 -2.69 -11.37 -9.49
N ALA A 563 -3.03 -10.85 -10.67
CA ALA A 563 -4.30 -10.19 -10.98
C ALA A 563 -4.98 -10.73 -12.25
N ILE A 564 -5.99 -11.61 -12.12
CA ILE A 564 -6.67 -12.23 -13.27
C ILE A 564 -8.07 -11.67 -13.49
N GLY A 565 -8.36 -11.25 -14.71
CA GLY A 565 -9.72 -10.89 -15.10
C GLY A 565 -10.55 -12.16 -15.29
N VAL A 566 -11.72 -12.24 -14.66
CA VAL A 566 -12.63 -13.38 -14.70
C VAL A 566 -14.06 -12.89 -14.90
N ARG A 567 -14.74 -13.40 -15.93
CA ARG A 567 -16.15 -13.13 -16.19
C ARG A 567 -16.90 -14.39 -16.60
N PHE A 568 -18.03 -14.63 -15.97
CA PHE A 568 -18.99 -15.66 -16.36
C PHE A 568 -20.40 -15.25 -15.94
N ASP A 569 -21.40 -15.68 -16.73
CA ASP A 569 -22.80 -15.41 -16.43
C ASP A 569 -23.42 -16.64 -15.76
N ALA A 570 -23.70 -16.55 -14.46
CA ALA A 570 -24.36 -17.62 -13.73
C ALA A 570 -25.89 -17.49 -13.82
N PRO A 571 -26.63 -18.59 -14.09
CA PRO A 571 -28.08 -18.59 -14.01
C PRO A 571 -28.54 -18.32 -12.57
N GLN A 572 -29.71 -17.69 -12.43
CA GLN A 572 -30.32 -17.46 -11.12
C GLN A 572 -30.53 -18.81 -10.41
N GLY A 573 -29.88 -18.97 -9.26
CA GLY A 573 -29.92 -20.21 -8.49
C GLY A 573 -28.78 -21.20 -8.78
N GLY A 574 -27.82 -20.87 -9.67
CA GLY A 574 -26.61 -21.67 -9.93
C GLY A 574 -26.75 -22.68 -11.07
N PHE A 575 -25.62 -23.23 -11.52
CA PHE A 575 -25.56 -24.19 -12.62
C PHE A 575 -25.97 -25.61 -12.17
N LYS A 576 -26.74 -26.31 -13.00
CA LYS A 576 -27.12 -27.72 -12.80
C LYS A 576 -26.16 -28.65 -13.54
N THR A 577 -26.15 -29.92 -13.17
CA THR A 577 -25.44 -30.96 -13.94
C THR A 577 -25.86 -30.92 -15.41
N GLY A 578 -24.87 -30.91 -16.30
CA GLY A 578 -25.06 -30.83 -17.74
C GLY A 578 -25.18 -29.41 -18.28
N ASP A 579 -25.40 -28.40 -17.43
CA ASP A 579 -25.45 -27.01 -17.89
C ASP A 579 -24.08 -26.59 -18.46
N PRO A 580 -24.06 -25.85 -19.58
CA PRO A 580 -22.83 -25.28 -20.09
C PRO A 580 -22.36 -24.14 -19.19
N VAL A 581 -21.07 -24.12 -18.92
CA VAL A 581 -20.37 -23.05 -18.20
C VAL A 581 -19.33 -22.47 -19.16
N THR A 582 -19.39 -21.16 -19.37
CA THR A 582 -18.40 -20.39 -20.14
C THR A 582 -17.77 -19.36 -19.21
N VAL A 583 -16.46 -19.48 -18.98
CA VAL A 583 -15.67 -18.53 -18.19
C VAL A 583 -14.67 -17.84 -19.09
N ASN A 584 -14.78 -16.52 -19.20
CA ASN A 584 -13.84 -15.67 -19.92
C ASN A 584 -12.76 -15.18 -18.96
N LEU A 585 -11.52 -15.32 -19.40
CA LEU A 585 -10.33 -14.93 -18.66
C LEU A 585 -9.56 -13.85 -19.42
N SER A 586 -8.92 -12.94 -18.68
CA SER A 586 -7.99 -11.95 -19.20
C SER A 586 -6.84 -11.69 -18.23
N SER A 587 -5.81 -10.95 -18.68
CA SER A 587 -4.59 -10.67 -17.90
C SER A 587 -3.80 -11.93 -17.54
N LEU A 588 -3.85 -12.97 -18.38
CA LEU A 588 -3.08 -14.20 -18.16
C LEU A 588 -1.60 -14.04 -18.50
N LEU A 589 -1.21 -12.97 -19.20
CA LEU A 589 0.14 -12.79 -19.75
C LEU A 589 0.67 -11.39 -19.46
N PHE A 590 1.97 -11.31 -19.19
CA PHE A 590 2.67 -10.03 -19.19
C PHE A 590 2.78 -9.46 -20.62
N THR A 591 2.99 -8.15 -20.70
CA THR A 591 2.90 -7.40 -21.95
C THR A 591 4.21 -7.34 -22.74
N THR A 592 5.30 -7.97 -22.27
CA THR A 592 6.60 -7.89 -22.94
C THR A 592 7.11 -9.28 -23.40
N GLY A 593 8.40 -9.56 -23.22
CA GLY A 593 9.09 -10.78 -23.61
C GLY A 593 9.15 -11.85 -22.52
N GLU A 594 8.36 -11.73 -21.46
CA GLU A 594 8.25 -12.78 -20.42
C GLU A 594 7.76 -14.11 -21.01
N PRO A 595 8.03 -15.25 -20.36
CA PRO A 595 7.40 -16.54 -20.70
C PRO A 595 5.88 -16.42 -20.75
N LYS A 596 5.26 -17.13 -21.71
CA LYS A 596 3.82 -17.06 -21.95
C LYS A 596 3.22 -18.45 -21.87
N ASP A 597 2.09 -18.56 -21.19
CA ASP A 597 1.23 -19.72 -21.31
C ASP A 597 0.47 -19.66 -22.64
N GLU A 598 0.79 -20.56 -23.57
CA GLU A 598 0.01 -20.72 -24.80
C GLU A 598 -1.36 -21.37 -24.56
N LYS A 599 -1.48 -22.09 -23.43
CA LYS A 599 -2.67 -22.81 -23.01
C LYS A 599 -2.81 -22.78 -21.50
N VAL A 600 -4.05 -22.83 -21.04
CA VAL A 600 -4.40 -23.07 -19.64
C VAL A 600 -5.13 -24.40 -19.47
N THR A 601 -4.85 -25.11 -18.40
CA THR A 601 -5.60 -26.32 -18.01
C THR A 601 -6.64 -25.94 -16.97
N ALA A 602 -7.89 -26.36 -17.18
CA ALA A 602 -8.97 -26.12 -16.23
C ALA A 602 -9.42 -27.41 -15.55
N THR A 603 -9.57 -27.33 -14.24
CA THR A 603 -9.98 -28.43 -13.36
C THR A 603 -11.17 -27.97 -12.54
N PHE A 604 -12.30 -28.64 -12.66
CA PHE A 604 -13.52 -28.34 -11.93
C PHE A 604 -13.77 -29.38 -10.85
N ALA A 605 -13.87 -28.95 -9.59
CA ALA A 605 -14.02 -29.83 -8.42
C ALA A 605 -12.96 -30.96 -8.38
N GLY A 606 -11.72 -30.65 -8.76
CA GLY A 606 -10.62 -31.61 -8.83
C GLY A 606 -10.61 -32.52 -10.07
N GLN A 607 -11.59 -32.42 -10.96
CA GLN A 607 -11.61 -33.16 -12.23
C GLN A 607 -11.21 -32.26 -13.40
N LYS A 608 -10.25 -32.69 -14.23
CA LYS A 608 -9.86 -31.96 -15.44
C LYS A 608 -11.05 -31.86 -16.40
N VAL A 609 -11.41 -30.64 -16.78
CA VAL A 609 -12.52 -30.37 -17.73
C VAL A 609 -12.03 -29.96 -19.11
N GLY A 610 -10.79 -29.48 -19.23
CA GLY A 610 -10.20 -29.18 -20.53
C GLY A 610 -8.84 -28.51 -20.46
N THR A 611 -8.30 -28.23 -21.64
CA THR A 611 -7.14 -27.38 -21.85
C THR A 611 -7.49 -26.42 -22.99
N PHE A 612 -7.34 -25.12 -22.76
CA PHE A 612 -7.85 -24.05 -23.61
C PHE A 612 -6.71 -23.16 -24.08
N ALA A 613 -6.78 -22.68 -25.33
CA ALA A 613 -5.76 -21.79 -25.88
C ALA A 613 -5.84 -20.40 -25.22
N VAL A 614 -4.68 -19.77 -25.08
CA VAL A 614 -4.55 -18.37 -24.65
C VAL A 614 -4.24 -17.51 -25.87
N ASP A 615 -5.10 -16.53 -26.12
CA ASP A 615 -4.88 -15.49 -27.11
C ASP A 615 -3.94 -14.41 -26.52
N ALA A 616 -2.74 -14.34 -27.09
CA ALA A 616 -1.70 -13.39 -26.70
C ALA A 616 -1.76 -12.06 -27.49
N THR A 617 -2.82 -11.82 -28.27
CA THR A 617 -2.96 -10.61 -29.09
C THR A 617 -3.03 -9.36 -28.19
N ALA A 618 -2.05 -8.46 -28.34
CA ALA A 618 -2.09 -7.14 -27.73
C ALA A 618 -2.89 -6.17 -28.61
N GLY A 619 -3.66 -5.27 -27.98
CA GLY A 619 -4.54 -4.33 -28.68
C GLY A 619 -5.07 -3.24 -27.76
N ALA A 620 -6.22 -2.64 -28.10
CA ALA A 620 -6.79 -1.53 -27.33
C ALA A 620 -7.06 -1.86 -25.84
N SER A 621 -7.36 -3.13 -25.53
CA SER A 621 -7.53 -3.59 -24.15
C SER A 621 -6.21 -3.61 -23.36
N THR A 622 -5.07 -3.88 -24.01
CA THR A 622 -3.73 -3.74 -23.42
C THR A 622 -3.50 -2.31 -22.96
N ASP A 623 -3.81 -1.34 -23.84
CA ASP A 623 -3.47 0.07 -23.63
C ASP A 623 -4.37 0.77 -22.61
N SER A 624 -5.58 0.23 -22.38
CA SER A 624 -6.59 0.84 -21.50
C SER A 624 -6.74 0.14 -20.15
N THR A 625 -6.62 -1.19 -20.10
CA THR A 625 -7.07 -2.01 -18.95
C THR A 625 -6.17 -3.23 -18.65
N ASP A 626 -5.12 -3.46 -19.43
CA ASP A 626 -4.18 -4.59 -19.32
C ASP A 626 -4.82 -5.98 -19.30
N GLU A 627 -5.54 -6.30 -20.36
CA GLU A 627 -6.23 -7.58 -20.51
C GLU A 627 -5.55 -8.51 -21.53
N VAL A 628 -4.22 -8.48 -21.62
CA VAL A 628 -3.44 -9.37 -22.50
C VAL A 628 -3.47 -10.80 -21.97
N GLY A 629 -3.51 -11.78 -22.89
CA GLY A 629 -3.65 -13.18 -22.50
C GLY A 629 -5.09 -13.49 -22.15
N ARG A 630 -5.91 -13.75 -23.18
CA ARG A 630 -7.32 -14.06 -23.02
C ARG A 630 -7.59 -15.53 -23.28
N ALA A 631 -8.48 -16.13 -22.50
CA ALA A 631 -8.91 -17.50 -22.75
C ALA A 631 -10.40 -17.65 -22.45
N THR A 632 -11.05 -18.56 -23.16
CA THR A 632 -12.45 -18.93 -22.93
C THR A 632 -12.50 -20.39 -22.53
N VAL A 633 -12.86 -20.63 -21.28
CA VAL A 633 -12.98 -21.96 -20.67
C VAL A 633 -14.43 -22.40 -20.78
N GLU A 634 -14.69 -23.45 -21.55
CA GLU A 634 -16.03 -23.98 -21.77
C GLU A 634 -16.09 -25.45 -21.35
N PHE A 635 -17.07 -25.78 -20.51
CA PHE A 635 -17.32 -27.15 -20.08
C PHE A 635 -18.78 -27.32 -19.65
N ALA A 636 -19.25 -28.57 -19.58
CA ALA A 636 -20.54 -28.89 -18.96
C ALA A 636 -20.33 -29.30 -17.50
N VAL A 637 -21.17 -28.83 -16.58
CA VAL A 637 -21.09 -29.19 -15.15
C VAL A 637 -21.16 -30.72 -15.02
N PRO A 638 -20.11 -31.39 -14.50
CA PRO A 638 -20.12 -32.84 -14.34
C PRO A 638 -21.19 -33.32 -13.35
N ALA A 639 -21.50 -34.61 -13.35
CA ALA A 639 -22.54 -35.17 -12.47
C ALA A 639 -22.12 -35.32 -11.00
N ALA A 640 -20.81 -35.35 -10.70
CA ALA A 640 -20.30 -35.54 -9.35
C ALA A 640 -20.35 -34.26 -8.48
N PRO A 641 -19.99 -33.07 -8.98
CA PRO A 641 -19.93 -31.84 -8.17
C PRO A 641 -21.28 -31.33 -7.66
N ALA A 642 -22.38 -31.59 -8.37
CA ALA A 642 -23.73 -31.20 -7.91
C ALA A 642 -24.28 -32.08 -6.76
N ARG A 643 -23.62 -33.20 -6.45
CA ARG A 643 -24.08 -34.17 -5.44
C ARG A 643 -23.52 -33.81 -4.07
N GLY A 644 -24.40 -33.57 -3.10
CA GLY A 644 -24.01 -33.34 -1.69
C GLY A 644 -24.41 -31.99 -1.11
N GLY A 645 -25.20 -31.18 -1.83
CA GLY A 645 -25.75 -29.92 -1.31
C GLY A 645 -24.75 -28.75 -1.27
N ALA A 646 -23.58 -28.88 -1.89
CA ALA A 646 -22.66 -27.76 -2.09
C ALA A 646 -23.30 -26.69 -2.99
N THR A 647 -23.23 -25.43 -2.58
CA THR A 647 -23.80 -24.29 -3.31
C THR A 647 -22.84 -23.71 -4.35
N SER A 648 -21.60 -24.21 -4.39
CA SER A 648 -20.58 -23.85 -5.38
C SER A 648 -19.50 -24.93 -5.46
N ALA A 649 -18.71 -24.91 -6.53
CA ALA A 649 -17.49 -25.72 -6.65
C ALA A 649 -16.38 -24.95 -7.37
N ASP A 650 -15.14 -25.28 -7.03
CA ASP A 650 -13.95 -24.58 -7.54
C ASP A 650 -13.64 -24.99 -8.99
N LEU A 651 -13.49 -23.98 -9.84
CA LEU A 651 -12.81 -24.07 -11.13
C LEU A 651 -11.39 -23.52 -10.95
N VAL A 652 -10.41 -24.41 -10.99
CA VAL A 652 -8.98 -24.06 -10.91
C VAL A 652 -8.43 -24.02 -12.33
N ILE A 653 -7.89 -22.86 -12.73
CA ILE A 653 -7.23 -22.67 -14.02
C ILE A 653 -5.74 -22.47 -13.77
N THR A 654 -4.92 -23.23 -14.48
CA THR A 654 -3.45 -23.22 -14.32
C THR A 654 -2.73 -23.01 -15.66
N GLY A 655 -1.81 -22.06 -15.69
CA GLY A 655 -0.77 -21.91 -16.70
C GLY A 655 0.52 -22.60 -16.25
N GLU A 656 0.91 -23.68 -16.93
CA GLU A 656 2.05 -24.52 -16.51
C GLU A 656 3.41 -23.85 -16.76
N THR A 657 3.49 -22.93 -17.74
CA THR A 657 4.74 -22.27 -18.12
C THR A 657 5.11 -21.17 -17.13
N THR A 658 4.13 -20.33 -16.76
CA THR A 658 4.37 -19.22 -15.83
C THR A 658 4.13 -19.57 -14.37
N GLY A 659 3.41 -20.66 -14.11
CA GLY A 659 2.95 -21.02 -12.76
C GLY A 659 1.71 -20.24 -12.31
N THR A 660 1.10 -19.44 -13.18
CA THR A 660 -0.15 -18.73 -12.90
C THR A 660 -1.25 -19.72 -12.53
N ALA A 661 -1.92 -19.49 -11.40
CA ALA A 661 -3.05 -20.30 -10.95
C ALA A 661 -4.15 -19.40 -10.38
N VAL A 662 -5.38 -19.60 -10.86
CA VAL A 662 -6.56 -18.88 -10.39
C VAL A 662 -7.66 -19.87 -10.02
N THR A 663 -8.34 -19.60 -8.90
CA THR A 663 -9.50 -20.39 -8.45
C THR A 663 -10.75 -19.54 -8.52
N VAL A 664 -11.76 -20.04 -9.22
CA VAL A 664 -13.05 -19.36 -9.43
C VAL A 664 -14.15 -20.22 -8.83
N ALA A 665 -14.92 -19.68 -7.89
CA ALA A 665 -16.07 -20.38 -7.33
C ALA A 665 -17.26 -20.33 -8.29
N ILE A 666 -17.61 -21.47 -8.90
CA ILE A 666 -18.76 -21.58 -9.80
C ILE A 666 -19.99 -21.97 -8.97
N PRO A 667 -21.05 -21.14 -8.95
CA PRO A 667 -22.26 -21.43 -8.17
C PRO A 667 -23.01 -22.64 -8.75
N LEU A 668 -23.46 -23.53 -7.88
CA LEU A 668 -24.20 -24.73 -8.26
C LEU A 668 -25.65 -24.64 -7.79
N ALA A 669 -26.55 -25.13 -8.62
CA ALA A 669 -27.94 -25.30 -8.24
C ALA A 669 -28.07 -26.35 -7.14
N ALA A 670 -28.92 -26.06 -6.15
CA ALA A 670 -29.30 -27.03 -5.15
C ALA A 670 -29.88 -28.27 -5.84
N ASP A 671 -29.27 -29.44 -5.61
CA ASP A 671 -29.82 -30.72 -6.04
C ASP A 671 -31.08 -31.02 -5.21
N THR A 672 -32.24 -30.65 -5.76
CA THR A 672 -33.55 -30.81 -5.12
C THR A 672 -34.12 -32.22 -5.25
N GLY A 673 -33.40 -33.15 -5.90
CA GLY A 673 -33.89 -34.49 -6.19
C GLY A 673 -35.09 -34.48 -7.16
N PRO A 674 -35.75 -35.64 -7.39
CA PRO A 674 -36.95 -35.70 -8.22
C PRO A 674 -38.15 -35.06 -7.51
N ALA A 675 -39.13 -34.58 -8.27
CA ALA A 675 -40.42 -34.17 -7.71
C ALA A 675 -41.14 -35.36 -7.06
N CYS A 676 -41.22 -35.36 -5.74
CA CYS A 676 -41.78 -36.45 -4.95
C CYS A 676 -43.31 -36.37 -4.93
N THR A 677 -44.01 -37.42 -5.36
CA THR A 677 -45.46 -37.54 -5.11
C THR A 677 -45.76 -37.92 -3.66
N THR A 678 -44.79 -38.51 -2.97
CA THR A 678 -44.88 -38.87 -1.56
C THR A 678 -43.51 -38.70 -0.94
N THR A 679 -43.41 -37.94 0.14
CA THR A 679 -42.16 -37.78 0.89
C THR A 679 -42.36 -38.37 2.27
N ILE A 680 -41.48 -39.32 2.63
CA ILE A 680 -41.39 -39.88 3.96
C ILE A 680 -40.15 -39.29 4.62
N THR A 681 -40.37 -38.67 5.77
CA THR A 681 -39.33 -38.23 6.71
C THR A 681 -39.55 -38.96 8.05
N GLY A 682 -38.49 -39.10 8.86
CA GLY A 682 -38.61 -39.79 10.15
C GLY A 682 -38.83 -41.30 10.04
N ARG A 683 -39.52 -41.91 11.03
CA ARG A 683 -39.61 -43.39 11.15
C ARG A 683 -40.86 -43.95 10.46
N HIS A 684 -40.67 -44.98 9.63
CA HIS A 684 -41.75 -45.80 9.05
C HIS A 684 -41.62 -47.23 9.59
N ALA A 685 -42.61 -47.69 10.37
CA ALA A 685 -42.61 -49.04 10.92
C ALA A 685 -43.26 -50.05 9.96
N GLY A 686 -42.58 -51.16 9.69
CA GLY A 686 -43.10 -52.25 8.85
C GLY A 686 -42.80 -52.10 7.36
N PRO A 687 -43.36 -53.00 6.52
CA PRO A 687 -43.14 -53.00 5.08
C PRO A 687 -43.59 -51.69 4.39
N LEU A 688 -42.81 -51.21 3.42
CA LEU A 688 -43.17 -50.08 2.56
C LEU A 688 -43.39 -50.55 1.12
N LYS A 689 -44.56 -50.27 0.56
CA LYS A 689 -44.91 -50.61 -0.83
C LYS A 689 -45.09 -49.35 -1.68
N VAL A 690 -44.12 -49.07 -2.53
CA VAL A 690 -44.15 -47.96 -3.50
C VAL A 690 -44.92 -48.44 -4.74
N SER A 691 -46.21 -48.08 -4.79
CA SER A 691 -47.15 -48.64 -5.77
C SER A 691 -47.36 -47.78 -7.01
N SER A 692 -47.15 -46.47 -6.91
CA SER A 692 -47.27 -45.49 -7.99
C SER A 692 -46.51 -44.21 -7.64
N GLY A 693 -46.23 -43.36 -8.63
CA GLY A 693 -45.55 -42.08 -8.43
C GLY A 693 -44.11 -42.21 -7.95
N VAL A 694 -43.55 -41.13 -7.43
CA VAL A 694 -42.20 -41.05 -6.85
C VAL A 694 -42.32 -40.98 -5.33
N THR A 695 -41.88 -42.02 -4.63
CA THR A 695 -41.73 -42.00 -3.18
C THR A 695 -40.30 -41.62 -2.81
N CYS A 696 -40.15 -40.52 -2.09
CA CYS A 696 -38.89 -40.04 -1.58
C CYS A 696 -38.71 -40.41 -0.11
N LEU A 697 -37.60 -41.06 0.22
CA LEU A 697 -37.16 -41.29 1.59
C LEU A 697 -36.08 -40.26 1.91
N ASN A 698 -36.41 -39.18 2.60
CA ASN A 698 -35.47 -38.11 2.93
C ASN A 698 -35.08 -38.20 4.41
N GLY A 699 -33.88 -38.74 4.69
CA GLY A 699 -33.42 -39.00 6.07
C GLY A 699 -34.31 -39.99 6.85
N ALA A 700 -35.14 -40.77 6.17
CA ALA A 700 -36.15 -41.62 6.81
C ALA A 700 -35.57 -42.96 7.30
N ALA A 701 -36.14 -43.50 8.37
CA ALA A 701 -35.83 -44.82 8.93
C ALA A 701 -36.98 -45.80 8.70
N VAL A 702 -36.86 -46.68 7.71
CA VAL A 702 -37.84 -47.72 7.37
C VAL A 702 -37.48 -49.04 8.06
N SER A 703 -38.31 -49.47 9.01
CA SER A 703 -38.16 -50.73 9.76
C SER A 703 -38.89 -51.89 9.06
N GLY A 704 -38.41 -52.32 7.89
CA GLY A 704 -39.03 -53.39 7.11
C GLY A 704 -38.56 -53.44 5.65
N PRO A 705 -39.07 -54.38 4.84
CA PRO A 705 -38.76 -54.45 3.41
C PRO A 705 -39.41 -53.31 2.63
N VAL A 706 -38.71 -52.80 1.61
CA VAL A 706 -39.24 -51.82 0.64
C VAL A 706 -39.46 -52.53 -0.70
N THR A 707 -40.67 -52.44 -1.25
CA THR A 707 -41.00 -53.00 -2.57
C THR A 707 -41.48 -51.91 -3.52
N VAL A 708 -40.81 -51.77 -4.67
CA VAL A 708 -41.15 -50.82 -5.73
C VAL A 708 -41.82 -51.56 -6.88
N ARG A 709 -43.08 -51.22 -7.16
CA ARG A 709 -43.90 -51.86 -8.19
C ARG A 709 -43.67 -51.24 -9.56
N LYS A 710 -44.26 -51.90 -10.57
CA LYS A 710 -44.20 -51.49 -11.98
C LYS A 710 -44.58 -50.01 -12.13
N GLY A 711 -43.73 -49.24 -12.80
CA GLY A 711 -43.96 -47.83 -13.11
C GLY A 711 -43.85 -46.85 -11.94
N ALA A 712 -43.59 -47.32 -10.72
CA ALA A 712 -43.34 -46.46 -9.57
C ALA A 712 -41.83 -46.20 -9.39
N SER A 713 -41.48 -45.14 -8.67
CA SER A 713 -40.09 -44.74 -8.43
C SER A 713 -39.78 -44.60 -6.94
N LEU A 714 -38.61 -45.05 -6.53
CA LEU A 714 -38.05 -44.83 -5.19
C LEU A 714 -36.84 -43.92 -5.28
N HIS A 715 -36.82 -42.83 -4.50
CA HIS A 715 -35.66 -41.96 -4.34
C HIS A 715 -35.31 -41.83 -2.86
N ALA A 716 -34.24 -42.48 -2.41
CA ALA A 716 -33.78 -42.45 -1.04
C ALA A 716 -32.50 -41.63 -0.91
N THR A 717 -32.50 -40.65 0.00
CA THR A 717 -31.34 -39.79 0.30
C THR A 717 -31.12 -39.78 1.81
N GLY A 718 -29.95 -40.23 2.26
CA GLY A 718 -29.60 -40.31 3.69
C GLY A 718 -30.50 -41.26 4.50
N ALA A 719 -31.26 -42.14 3.84
CA ALA A 719 -32.24 -43.01 4.50
C ALA A 719 -31.61 -44.27 5.11
N VAL A 720 -32.29 -44.87 6.09
CA VAL A 720 -31.96 -46.17 6.67
C VAL A 720 -33.12 -47.12 6.45
N VAL A 721 -32.90 -48.20 5.70
CA VAL A 721 -33.88 -49.26 5.46
C VAL A 721 -33.35 -50.53 6.12
N SER A 722 -34.00 -51.03 7.17
CA SER A 722 -33.51 -52.20 7.90
C SER A 722 -33.70 -53.52 7.14
N GLY A 723 -34.61 -53.56 6.16
CA GLY A 723 -34.93 -54.73 5.34
C GLY A 723 -34.40 -54.67 3.90
N PRO A 724 -34.76 -55.65 3.05
CA PRO A 724 -34.39 -55.65 1.64
C PRO A 724 -35.12 -54.57 0.84
N ILE A 725 -34.51 -54.13 -0.27
CA ILE A 725 -35.17 -53.31 -1.29
C ILE A 725 -35.34 -54.17 -2.55
N SER A 726 -36.58 -54.35 -2.99
CA SER A 726 -36.91 -55.08 -4.22
C SER A 726 -37.71 -54.21 -5.18
N ALA A 727 -37.25 -54.11 -6.43
CA ALA A 727 -37.90 -53.35 -7.48
C ALA A 727 -38.10 -54.21 -8.72
N SER A 728 -39.32 -54.24 -9.24
CA SER A 728 -39.66 -55.00 -10.45
C SER A 728 -40.42 -54.11 -11.42
N LYS A 729 -39.84 -53.91 -12.62
CA LYS A 729 -40.35 -53.03 -13.68
C LYS A 729 -40.62 -51.59 -13.19
N ALA A 730 -39.88 -51.15 -12.19
CA ALA A 730 -39.98 -49.80 -11.62
C ALA A 730 -39.65 -48.75 -12.69
N ALA A 731 -40.22 -47.56 -12.57
CA ALA A 731 -39.75 -46.44 -13.39
C ALA A 731 -38.31 -46.11 -12.98
N GLY A 732 -38.07 -45.76 -11.71
CA GLY A 732 -36.72 -45.50 -11.22
C GLY A 732 -36.40 -45.97 -9.80
N VAL A 733 -35.13 -46.23 -9.53
CA VAL A 733 -34.60 -46.52 -8.19
C VAL A 733 -33.32 -45.73 -7.99
N SER A 734 -33.33 -44.79 -7.06
CA SER A 734 -32.18 -43.97 -6.69
C SER A 734 -31.92 -44.11 -5.20
N LEU A 735 -30.75 -44.62 -4.83
CA LEU A 735 -30.26 -44.71 -3.46
C LEU A 735 -29.01 -43.84 -3.36
N ASN A 736 -29.07 -42.79 -2.54
CA ASN A 736 -27.97 -41.86 -2.31
C ASN A 736 -27.69 -41.80 -0.80
N GLN A 737 -26.46 -42.07 -0.38
CA GLN A 737 -26.06 -42.11 1.04
C GLN A 737 -27.02 -42.96 1.90
N THR A 738 -27.58 -44.03 1.33
CA THR A 738 -28.62 -44.84 1.96
C THR A 738 -28.01 -46.08 2.59
N THR A 739 -28.44 -46.43 3.80
CA THR A 739 -28.07 -47.69 4.47
C THR A 739 -29.19 -48.71 4.28
N VAL A 740 -28.89 -49.87 3.70
CA VAL A 740 -29.83 -50.97 3.48
C VAL A 740 -29.35 -52.21 4.24
N GLY A 741 -30.16 -52.70 5.18
CA GLY A 741 -29.87 -53.84 6.04
C GLY A 741 -30.06 -55.22 5.39
N GLY A 742 -30.40 -55.27 4.11
CA GLY A 742 -30.63 -56.50 3.35
C GLY A 742 -30.29 -56.37 1.86
N PRO A 743 -30.63 -57.37 1.02
CA PRO A 743 -30.33 -57.35 -0.41
C PRO A 743 -31.06 -56.22 -1.15
N VAL A 744 -30.42 -55.71 -2.20
CA VAL A 744 -31.01 -54.77 -3.16
C VAL A 744 -31.16 -55.47 -4.51
N THR A 745 -32.38 -55.65 -4.97
CA THR A 745 -32.68 -56.28 -6.26
C THR A 745 -33.48 -55.33 -7.12
N VAL A 746 -32.96 -55.00 -8.30
CA VAL A 746 -33.66 -54.18 -9.30
C VAL A 746 -33.71 -54.93 -10.62
N ASN A 747 -34.92 -55.32 -11.02
CA ASN A 747 -35.18 -56.04 -12.27
C ASN A 747 -36.10 -55.24 -13.19
N GLY A 748 -35.60 -54.88 -14.38
CA GLY A 748 -36.40 -54.29 -15.44
C GLY A 748 -36.77 -52.81 -15.26
N ALA A 749 -35.97 -52.03 -14.54
CA ALA A 749 -36.18 -50.59 -14.42
C ALA A 749 -36.08 -49.88 -15.77
N THR A 750 -36.89 -48.82 -15.98
CA THR A 750 -37.08 -48.21 -17.31
C THR A 750 -36.61 -46.76 -17.45
N ASP A 751 -36.36 -46.05 -16.36
CA ASP A 751 -36.02 -44.62 -16.37
C ASP A 751 -34.65 -44.36 -15.72
N LYS A 752 -34.56 -44.35 -14.38
CA LYS A 752 -33.33 -44.03 -13.64
C LYS A 752 -32.92 -45.13 -12.66
N LEU A 753 -31.64 -45.51 -12.66
CA LEU A 753 -31.09 -46.46 -11.70
C LEU A 753 -29.74 -45.98 -11.16
N THR A 754 -29.71 -45.56 -9.89
CA THR A 754 -28.49 -45.10 -9.22
C THR A 754 -28.37 -45.66 -7.81
N ILE A 755 -27.18 -46.14 -7.46
CA ILE A 755 -26.78 -46.52 -6.10
C ILE A 755 -25.46 -45.82 -5.83
N LEU A 756 -25.48 -44.80 -4.97
CA LEU A 756 -24.40 -43.85 -4.77
C LEU A 756 -24.07 -43.75 -3.29
N ASP A 757 -22.79 -43.90 -2.94
CA ASP A 757 -22.26 -43.69 -1.59
C ASP A 757 -23.07 -44.40 -0.48
N SER A 758 -23.66 -45.54 -0.84
CA SER A 758 -24.61 -46.27 -0.01
C SER A 758 -23.97 -47.50 0.62
N LYS A 759 -24.51 -47.95 1.76
CA LYS A 759 -24.09 -49.16 2.45
C LYS A 759 -25.17 -50.23 2.29
N VAL A 760 -24.83 -51.37 1.69
CA VAL A 760 -25.76 -52.50 1.49
C VAL A 760 -25.24 -53.73 2.22
N SER A 761 -25.97 -54.18 3.22
CA SER A 761 -25.69 -55.41 3.98
C SER A 761 -26.35 -56.63 3.31
N GLY A 762 -25.90 -56.96 2.09
CA GLY A 762 -26.41 -58.09 1.30
C GLY A 762 -25.98 -58.02 -0.17
N PRO A 763 -26.41 -58.98 -1.01
CA PRO A 763 -26.14 -58.92 -2.45
C PRO A 763 -26.88 -57.75 -3.12
N VAL A 764 -26.24 -57.19 -4.15
CA VAL A 764 -26.84 -56.23 -5.07
C VAL A 764 -26.97 -56.88 -6.44
N SER A 765 -28.20 -56.95 -6.96
CA SER A 765 -28.49 -57.55 -8.27
C SER A 765 -29.26 -56.60 -9.17
N LEU A 766 -28.65 -56.25 -10.30
CA LEU A 766 -29.24 -55.37 -11.31
C LEU A 766 -29.45 -56.17 -12.60
N THR A 767 -30.70 -56.48 -12.93
CA THR A 767 -31.02 -57.37 -14.05
C THR A 767 -31.98 -56.73 -15.04
N ASN A 768 -31.74 -56.91 -16.33
CA ASN A 768 -32.64 -56.50 -17.41
C ASN A 768 -33.10 -55.03 -17.40
N ASN A 769 -32.37 -54.12 -16.77
CA ASN A 769 -32.74 -52.71 -16.73
C ASN A 769 -32.50 -52.06 -18.11
N ARG A 770 -33.46 -51.25 -18.58
CA ARG A 770 -33.44 -50.53 -19.86
C ARG A 770 -33.68 -49.05 -19.57
N VAL A 771 -32.60 -48.34 -19.28
CA VAL A 771 -32.63 -46.94 -18.81
C VAL A 771 -31.96 -46.05 -19.85
N ALA A 772 -32.33 -44.77 -19.91
CA ALA A 772 -31.75 -43.84 -20.88
C ALA A 772 -30.24 -43.65 -20.63
N ASP A 773 -29.87 -43.45 -19.36
CA ASP A 773 -28.48 -43.35 -18.90
C ASP A 773 -28.03 -44.67 -18.29
N ALA A 774 -26.74 -45.02 -18.45
CA ALA A 774 -26.15 -46.21 -17.83
C ALA A 774 -26.46 -46.26 -16.31
N PRO A 775 -26.93 -47.40 -15.77
CA PRO A 775 -27.10 -47.54 -14.33
C PRO A 775 -25.81 -47.20 -13.58
N VAL A 776 -25.88 -46.36 -12.55
CA VAL A 776 -24.68 -45.92 -11.82
C VAL A 776 -24.60 -46.64 -10.48
N VAL A 777 -23.53 -47.41 -10.27
CA VAL A 777 -23.19 -48.03 -8.99
C VAL A 777 -21.82 -47.50 -8.60
N SER A 778 -21.76 -46.50 -7.72
CA SER A 778 -20.57 -45.68 -7.49
C SER A 778 -20.34 -45.41 -6.01
N GLY A 779 -19.11 -45.61 -5.53
CA GLY A 779 -18.71 -45.28 -4.15
C GLY A 779 -19.37 -46.10 -3.03
N ASN A 780 -20.00 -47.24 -3.34
CA ASN A 780 -20.78 -47.99 -2.35
C ASN A 780 -19.92 -48.95 -1.50
N ARG A 781 -20.45 -49.33 -0.34
CA ARG A 781 -19.96 -50.46 0.47
C ARG A 781 -20.98 -51.59 0.46
N ILE A 782 -20.68 -52.67 -0.25
CA ILE A 782 -21.58 -53.83 -0.46
C ILE A 782 -21.01 -55.05 0.25
N SER A 783 -21.71 -55.53 1.28
CA SER A 783 -21.34 -56.71 2.06
C SER A 783 -21.92 -58.01 1.47
N GLY A 784 -21.74 -58.22 0.17
CA GLY A 784 -22.26 -59.36 -0.59
C GLY A 784 -21.83 -59.33 -2.08
N PRO A 785 -22.26 -60.31 -2.90
CA PRO A 785 -22.02 -60.29 -4.34
C PRO A 785 -22.64 -59.07 -5.05
N LEU A 786 -21.96 -58.57 -6.08
CA LEU A 786 -22.50 -57.57 -7.01
C LEU A 786 -22.68 -58.23 -8.38
N SER A 787 -23.92 -58.44 -8.82
CA SER A 787 -24.25 -59.11 -10.06
C SER A 787 -25.07 -58.24 -11.00
N CYS A 788 -24.65 -58.14 -12.25
CA CYS A 788 -25.37 -57.38 -13.26
C CYS A 788 -25.47 -58.16 -14.55
N SER A 789 -26.69 -58.36 -15.06
CA SER A 789 -26.91 -59.09 -16.31
C SER A 789 -28.02 -58.46 -17.13
N GLY A 790 -27.79 -58.41 -18.45
CA GLY A 790 -28.80 -57.96 -19.40
C GLY A 790 -29.23 -56.50 -19.26
N ASN A 791 -28.49 -55.62 -18.57
CA ASN A 791 -28.78 -54.19 -18.50
C ASN A 791 -28.36 -53.49 -19.80
N SER A 792 -29.07 -52.44 -20.21
CA SER A 792 -28.69 -51.61 -21.35
C SER A 792 -29.01 -50.14 -21.06
N PRO A 793 -28.01 -49.24 -21.09
CA PRO A 793 -26.57 -49.51 -21.18
C PRO A 793 -26.02 -50.36 -20.02
N ALA A 794 -24.78 -50.85 -20.14
CA ALA A 794 -24.10 -51.57 -19.05
C ALA A 794 -23.82 -50.63 -17.86
N PRO A 795 -23.87 -51.09 -16.59
CA PRO A 795 -23.68 -50.20 -15.45
C PRO A 795 -22.25 -49.64 -15.34
N THR A 796 -22.09 -48.44 -14.74
CA THR A 796 -20.83 -47.69 -14.57
C THR A 796 -20.61 -47.27 -13.11
N ASN A 797 -19.37 -46.98 -12.72
CA ASN A 797 -19.01 -46.46 -11.39
C ASN A 797 -18.60 -44.98 -11.39
N ASN A 798 -18.64 -44.31 -12.56
CA ASN A 798 -18.30 -42.90 -12.72
C ASN A 798 -17.00 -42.47 -12.02
N GLY A 799 -15.98 -43.34 -12.03
CA GLY A 799 -14.66 -43.05 -11.46
C GLY A 799 -14.52 -43.26 -9.95
N LYS A 800 -15.59 -43.57 -9.21
CA LYS A 800 -15.54 -43.84 -7.76
C LYS A 800 -15.82 -45.32 -7.48
N VAL A 801 -14.77 -46.03 -7.05
CA VAL A 801 -14.75 -47.50 -6.87
C VAL A 801 -15.72 -47.97 -5.78
N ASN A 802 -16.42 -49.08 -6.02
CA ASN A 802 -17.22 -49.75 -5.00
C ASN A 802 -16.38 -50.71 -4.16
N THR A 803 -16.57 -50.70 -2.84
CA THR A 803 -16.02 -51.72 -1.95
C THR A 803 -17.01 -52.89 -1.84
N VAL A 804 -16.69 -54.02 -2.48
CA VAL A 804 -17.55 -55.22 -2.54
C VAL A 804 -16.84 -56.38 -1.87
N SER A 805 -17.48 -57.01 -0.87
CA SER A 805 -16.88 -58.16 -0.16
C SER A 805 -17.15 -59.52 -0.83
N GLY A 806 -18.09 -59.59 -1.77
CA GLY A 806 -18.40 -60.79 -2.57
C GLY A 806 -17.93 -60.70 -4.03
N PRO A 807 -18.14 -61.75 -4.84
CA PRO A 807 -17.75 -61.74 -6.24
C PRO A 807 -18.53 -60.69 -7.05
N ARG A 808 -17.82 -60.07 -8.01
CA ARG A 808 -18.41 -59.23 -9.05
C ARG A 808 -18.65 -60.07 -10.30
N SER A 809 -19.85 -60.00 -10.89
CA SER A 809 -20.21 -60.85 -12.04
C SER A 809 -20.99 -60.11 -13.14
N GLY A 810 -20.91 -60.67 -14.35
CA GLY A 810 -21.55 -60.13 -15.55
C GLY A 810 -21.06 -58.72 -15.90
N GLN A 811 -21.98 -57.81 -16.18
CA GLN A 811 -21.69 -56.42 -16.56
C GLN A 811 -21.07 -55.59 -15.44
N CYS A 812 -21.08 -56.08 -14.19
CA CYS A 812 -20.51 -55.37 -13.03
C CYS A 812 -19.11 -55.86 -12.63
N LYS A 813 -18.44 -56.68 -13.45
CA LYS A 813 -17.09 -57.20 -13.16
C LYS A 813 -16.05 -56.10 -12.91
N GLY A 814 -16.20 -54.94 -13.55
CA GLY A 814 -15.27 -53.81 -13.47
C GLY A 814 -15.68 -52.64 -12.55
N LEU A 815 -16.71 -52.79 -11.71
CA LEU A 815 -17.27 -51.67 -10.91
C LEU A 815 -16.77 -51.56 -9.47
#